data_AF-A0AAI9U6Z8-F1
#
_entry.id   AF-A0AAI9U6Z8-F1
#
_cell.length_a   1.000
_cell.length_b   1.000
_cell.length_c   1.000
_cell.angle_alpha   90.00
_cell.angle_beta   90.00
_cell.angle_gamma   90.00
#
_symmetry.space_group_name_H-M   'P 1'
#
loop_
_entity.id
_entity.type
_entity.pdbx_description
1 polymer ?
#
loop_
_entity_poly.entity_id
_entity_poly.type
_entity_poly.pdbx_seq_one_letter_code
_entity_poly.pdbx_strand_id
1 'polypeptide(L)'
;MDGPRRDIGNSARKYTSGNDTGGSAAMFELMSHTSQDLPAGYYKFFEIDTMIASATSVITQLAVNFLKESFMIESRGIASAEGTYTQERLRFRPLSLWIMVVSLMMLGLLALGIIFRFTPSVSQDPSLLALNAAILARSPSIDTILAPLGECRTSQISYELSGHRFSTDFDGSKFRIQAREILLADESLIRKPKQKQRSWIPMTAQLYFVIATFTLPLVTIIALEVAYRQSIKSNGFTVQDMFWALYGTQYSSALIVLAIASIFNSLDFTITTFSIFSVMRARAIPSYQGITNNPMGEVTPVALCKALRRGHIGPSSSIFAALLGSVLSIVVSNLWAEKLFTTNINFNTQLKNTWNLDWSDSAVNDGGAATLLNDVRLNKTESPDSSTWNDLVFPSFDSVSSPDDEHHIVKLGGSNQKFNFSIEVPSLRPRLFCHPATVRDRGESTTGGAVSTTITAIDLLPETCRVGDDSQVRNVSFKATGDKTDGLVGLFFDLDIGVLVSKQCSPCKTSPDSARPYNPMGCPSIGIFFAERPFVCAQVVQQVQVGMKFTSLIGPKGEIIFQRSSLTSTPTPNESTAKNLTRDDSELDLFSYRIQPHFDKNVTNSISDDPADPFFRYIVSGTTGVSRDDLTKNPDQLIDVVNGLYTKFMVQVMDSSIFRTPIVASTQTKEQNEKQSVNGTISREESRLIMNYTPKLLLQVLLGAMMILGLTAYIMVDLKGTLPRSPHSIASSMALFAESELCASHIPEDAEWMNKQQLDRIFQGYTFALGWWSRSATEADSRSIDSLLDAPVVDERFGIDVGTPERLGFEAKGNRGGRLWGKWSAL
;
A
#
# COMPACT_ATOMS: atom_id res chain seq x y z
N MET A 1 41.88 -3.02 -49.05
CA MET A 1 41.13 -2.41 -50.16
C MET A 1 41.55 -0.97 -50.22
N ASP A 2 42.26 -0.63 -51.30
CA ASP A 2 42.79 0.69 -51.60
C ASP A 2 41.68 1.75 -51.78
N GLY A 3 41.96 2.97 -51.31
CA GLY A 3 41.17 4.17 -51.54
C GLY A 3 41.86 5.41 -50.96
N PRO A 4 41.78 6.59 -51.59
CA PRO A 4 42.98 7.28 -52.07
C PRO A 4 43.44 8.49 -51.24
N ARG A 5 44.76 8.72 -51.24
CA ARG A 5 45.39 10.02 -50.92
C ARG A 5 44.97 11.06 -51.97
N ARG A 6 44.49 12.22 -51.52
CA ARG A 6 44.47 13.46 -52.32
C ARG A 6 45.12 14.59 -51.52
N ASP A 7 46.10 15.18 -52.19
CA ASP A 7 46.92 16.31 -51.76
C ASP A 7 46.07 17.55 -51.46
N ILE A 8 46.30 18.15 -50.29
CA ILE A 8 45.82 19.50 -49.98
C ILE A 8 46.92 20.46 -50.42
N GLY A 9 46.73 21.07 -51.59
CA GLY A 9 47.55 22.17 -52.07
C GLY A 9 47.37 23.42 -51.22
N ASN A 10 48.51 23.96 -50.76
CA ASN A 10 48.61 25.28 -50.15
C ASN A 10 48.13 26.36 -51.14
N SER A 11 46.96 26.93 -50.91
CA SER A 11 46.60 28.26 -51.43
C SER A 11 46.39 29.19 -50.24
N ALA A 12 47.43 29.97 -49.94
CA ALA A 12 47.39 31.04 -48.97
C ALA A 12 46.40 32.12 -49.45
N ARG A 13 45.19 32.14 -48.88
CA ARG A 13 44.30 33.31 -48.97
C ARG A 13 44.88 34.39 -48.06
N LYS A 14 45.33 35.48 -48.67
CA LYS A 14 45.63 36.75 -48.01
C LYS A 14 44.40 37.19 -47.21
N TYR A 15 44.52 37.25 -45.89
CA TYR A 15 43.62 38.01 -45.04
C TYR A 15 43.78 39.49 -45.36
N THR A 16 42.76 40.09 -45.96
CA THR A 16 42.63 41.54 -46.03
C THR A 16 42.22 42.04 -44.65
N SER A 17 43.03 42.95 -44.10
CA SER A 17 42.75 43.70 -42.87
C SER A 17 41.42 44.46 -43.01
N GLY A 18 40.35 43.87 -42.44
CA GLY A 18 39.09 44.53 -42.15
C GLY A 18 39.06 44.86 -40.65
N ASN A 19 38.55 46.04 -40.33
CA ASN A 19 38.64 46.71 -39.04
C ASN A 19 37.74 46.07 -37.94
N ASP A 20 37.84 44.76 -37.71
CA ASP A 20 37.10 44.03 -36.67
C ASP A 20 37.93 43.96 -35.37
N THR A 21 37.89 45.02 -34.58
CA THR A 21 38.49 45.06 -33.23
C THR A 21 37.67 44.30 -32.18
N GLY A 22 36.50 43.75 -32.53
CA GLY A 22 35.60 43.07 -31.59
C GLY A 22 36.00 41.62 -31.26
N GLY A 23 36.55 40.87 -32.21
CA GLY A 23 36.80 39.42 -32.03
C GLY A 23 37.90 39.09 -31.02
N SER A 24 38.95 39.93 -30.94
CA SER A 24 40.03 39.74 -29.96
C SER A 24 39.65 40.16 -28.54
N ALA A 25 38.71 41.11 -28.37
CA ALA A 25 38.31 41.60 -27.05
C ALA A 25 37.47 40.57 -26.28
N ALA A 26 36.52 39.91 -26.96
CA ALA A 26 35.60 38.96 -26.32
C ALA A 26 36.29 37.73 -25.72
N MET A 27 37.39 37.25 -26.33
CA MET A 27 38.15 36.10 -25.81
C MET A 27 38.84 36.43 -24.49
N PHE A 28 39.48 37.60 -24.39
CA PHE A 28 40.11 38.05 -23.15
C PHE A 28 39.10 38.40 -22.07
N GLU A 29 37.91 38.85 -22.44
CA GLU A 29 36.78 39.06 -21.52
C GLU A 29 36.26 37.73 -20.96
N LEU A 30 36.11 36.69 -21.78
CA LEU A 30 35.78 35.34 -21.28
C LEU A 30 36.87 34.78 -20.37
N MET A 31 38.13 34.97 -20.73
CA MET A 31 39.27 34.55 -19.90
C MET A 31 39.24 35.26 -18.54
N SER A 32 38.89 36.54 -18.49
CA SER A 32 38.78 37.29 -17.23
C SER A 32 37.62 36.81 -16.36
N HIS A 33 36.48 36.42 -16.96
CA HIS A 33 35.35 35.84 -16.21
C HIS A 33 35.64 34.45 -15.63
N THR A 34 36.47 33.63 -16.29
CA THR A 34 36.83 32.29 -15.77
C THR A 34 37.86 32.33 -14.65
N SER A 35 38.67 33.39 -14.58
CA SER A 35 39.63 33.63 -13.51
C SER A 35 38.94 34.44 -12.43
N GLN A 36 38.42 33.79 -11.39
CA GLN A 36 37.55 34.35 -10.33
C GLN A 36 38.08 35.56 -9.52
N ASP A 37 39.20 36.17 -9.92
CA ASP A 37 39.83 37.34 -9.28
C ASP A 37 39.56 38.63 -10.10
N LEU A 38 38.40 39.24 -9.88
CA LEU A 38 38.02 40.50 -10.54
C LEU A 38 38.94 41.75 -10.35
N PRO A 39 39.82 41.92 -9.35
CA PRO A 39 40.49 43.21 -9.16
C PRO A 39 41.74 43.45 -10.02
N ALA A 40 42.29 42.44 -10.71
CA ALA A 40 43.64 42.57 -11.31
C ALA A 40 43.68 43.08 -12.77
N GLY A 41 42.53 43.19 -13.45
CA GLY A 41 42.46 43.55 -14.87
C GLY A 41 43.23 42.59 -15.79
N TYR A 42 43.35 42.93 -17.08
CA TYR A 42 44.02 42.09 -18.09
C TYR A 42 45.53 41.85 -17.82
N TYR A 43 46.12 42.54 -16.84
CA TYR A 43 47.55 42.46 -16.52
C TYR A 43 47.99 41.06 -16.05
N LYS A 44 47.08 40.29 -15.45
CA LYS A 44 47.36 38.91 -15.01
C LYS A 44 47.57 37.94 -16.18
N PHE A 45 47.13 38.30 -17.40
CA PHE A 45 47.39 37.55 -18.63
C PHE A 45 48.69 37.95 -19.33
N PHE A 46 49.46 38.90 -18.78
CA PHE A 46 50.85 39.10 -19.24
C PHE A 46 51.78 38.03 -18.69
N GLU A 47 51.37 37.31 -17.65
CA GLU A 47 52.02 36.08 -17.22
C GLU A 47 51.61 34.95 -18.18
N ILE A 48 52.62 34.33 -18.79
CA ILE A 48 52.41 33.40 -19.91
C ILE A 48 51.62 32.16 -19.47
N ASP A 49 51.92 31.63 -18.28
CA ASP A 49 51.29 30.39 -17.81
C ASP A 49 49.82 30.57 -17.44
N THR A 50 49.45 31.71 -16.83
CA THR A 50 48.07 32.06 -16.49
C THR A 50 47.24 32.36 -17.74
N MET A 51 47.85 33.02 -18.75
CA MET A 51 47.22 33.25 -20.05
C MET A 51 46.96 31.93 -20.77
N ILE A 52 47.94 31.03 -20.84
CA ILE A 52 47.78 29.71 -21.49
C ILE A 52 46.72 28.89 -20.78
N ALA A 53 46.73 28.83 -19.44
CA ALA A 53 45.74 28.08 -18.67
C ALA A 53 44.31 28.62 -18.88
N SER A 54 44.15 29.95 -18.82
CA SER A 54 42.83 30.60 -18.99
C SER A 54 42.32 30.46 -20.42
N ALA A 55 43.18 30.65 -21.42
CA ALA A 55 42.83 30.49 -22.83
C ALA A 55 42.45 29.04 -23.14
N THR A 56 43.20 28.06 -22.61
CA THR A 56 42.90 26.64 -22.79
C THR A 56 41.55 26.30 -22.14
N SER A 57 41.28 26.77 -20.93
CA SER A 57 40.00 26.57 -20.25
C SER A 57 38.82 27.12 -21.06
N VAL A 58 38.92 28.38 -21.49
CA VAL A 58 37.87 29.02 -22.30
C VAL A 58 37.68 28.31 -23.63
N ILE A 59 38.75 27.99 -24.37
CA ILE A 59 38.65 27.26 -25.64
C ILE A 59 38.05 25.88 -25.41
N THR A 60 38.40 25.17 -24.34
CA THR A 60 37.86 23.84 -24.04
C THR A 60 36.36 23.93 -23.75
N GLN A 61 35.93 24.91 -22.96
CA GLN A 61 34.50 25.17 -22.71
C GLN A 61 33.76 25.57 -24.00
N LEU A 62 34.35 26.43 -24.82
CA LEU A 62 33.80 26.82 -26.12
C LEU A 62 33.70 25.61 -27.06
N ALA A 63 34.71 24.75 -27.07
CA ALA A 63 34.75 23.54 -27.87
C ALA A 63 33.71 22.52 -27.40
N VAL A 64 33.50 22.36 -26.09
CA VAL A 64 32.41 21.53 -25.55
C VAL A 64 31.05 22.07 -25.97
N ASN A 65 30.84 23.39 -25.89
CA ASN A 65 29.61 24.03 -26.38
C ASN A 65 29.44 23.87 -27.89
N PHE A 66 30.50 24.01 -28.67
CA PHE A 66 30.47 23.82 -30.12
C PHE A 66 30.21 22.35 -30.50
N LEU A 67 30.80 21.39 -29.78
CA LEU A 67 30.52 19.96 -29.93
C LEU A 67 29.06 19.65 -29.61
N LYS A 68 28.53 20.22 -28.53
CA LYS A 68 27.11 20.10 -28.16
C LYS A 68 26.20 20.71 -29.23
N GLU A 69 26.53 21.88 -29.75
CA GLU A 69 25.69 22.63 -30.70
C GLU A 69 25.73 22.07 -32.12
N SER A 70 26.91 21.66 -32.61
CA SER A 70 27.12 21.27 -34.01
C SER A 70 27.14 19.75 -34.25
N PHE A 71 27.41 18.95 -33.21
CA PHE A 71 27.59 17.49 -33.36
C PHE A 71 26.59 16.64 -32.59
N MET A 72 25.78 17.19 -31.66
CA MET A 72 24.61 16.45 -31.14
C MET A 72 23.50 16.45 -32.17
N ILE A 73 23.27 15.30 -32.78
CA ILE A 73 22.09 15.05 -33.62
C ILE A 73 21.01 14.45 -32.71
N GLU A 74 19.77 14.94 -32.85
CA GLU A 74 18.62 14.39 -32.15
C GLU A 74 18.42 12.92 -32.56
N SER A 75 18.72 12.01 -31.64
CA SER A 75 18.53 10.57 -31.81
C SER A 75 17.26 10.18 -31.09
N ARG A 76 16.27 9.65 -31.81
CA ARG A 76 15.17 8.88 -31.22
C ARG A 76 15.71 7.52 -30.75
N GLY A 77 16.52 7.56 -29.69
CA GLY A 77 16.95 6.37 -28.97
C GLY A 77 15.88 5.97 -27.98
N ILE A 78 15.63 4.67 -27.84
CA ILE A 78 14.87 4.15 -26.70
C ILE A 78 15.77 4.35 -25.48
N ALA A 79 15.54 5.43 -24.73
CA ALA A 79 16.20 5.64 -23.45
C ALA A 79 15.59 4.68 -22.43
N SER A 80 16.42 3.87 -21.78
CA SER A 80 15.98 3.00 -20.70
C SER A 80 15.65 3.87 -19.48
N ALA A 81 14.37 4.19 -19.31
CA ALA A 81 13.88 4.84 -18.10
C ALA A 81 13.68 3.80 -17.00
N GLU A 82 14.18 4.09 -15.80
CA GLU A 82 13.90 3.30 -14.61
C GLU A 82 12.66 3.89 -13.93
N GLY A 83 11.55 3.15 -14.00
CA GLY A 83 10.31 3.48 -13.32
C GLY A 83 10.14 2.58 -12.09
N THR A 84 9.78 3.16 -10.96
CA THR A 84 9.32 2.39 -9.80
C THR A 84 7.83 2.11 -9.95
N TYR A 85 7.44 0.84 -9.89
CA TYR A 85 6.03 0.43 -9.86
C TYR A 85 5.76 -0.42 -8.63
N THR A 86 4.60 -0.21 -8.00
CA THR A 86 4.16 -1.00 -6.85
C THR A 86 3.70 -2.37 -7.34
N GLN A 87 4.41 -3.43 -6.96
CA GLN A 87 4.03 -4.81 -7.27
C GLN A 87 3.52 -5.52 -6.03
N GLU A 88 2.35 -6.17 -6.13
CA GLU A 88 1.87 -7.07 -5.08
C GLU A 88 2.75 -8.34 -5.07
N ARG A 89 3.64 -8.45 -4.07
CA ARG A 89 4.48 -9.63 -3.86
C ARG A 89 4.14 -10.28 -2.54
N LEU A 90 4.05 -11.62 -2.55
CA LEU A 90 3.98 -12.39 -1.32
C LEU A 90 5.32 -12.29 -0.58
N ARG A 91 5.36 -11.53 0.51
CA ARG A 91 6.54 -11.42 1.38
C ARG A 91 6.27 -12.09 2.72
N PHE A 92 7.19 -12.94 3.14
CA PHE A 92 7.18 -13.46 4.51
C PHE A 92 7.53 -12.34 5.48
N ARG A 93 6.79 -12.27 6.59
CA ARG A 93 7.08 -11.33 7.68
C ARG A 93 8.23 -11.89 8.51
N PRO A 94 9.38 -11.20 8.60
CA PRO A 94 10.60 -11.77 9.18
C PRO A 94 10.41 -12.18 10.65
N LEU A 95 9.70 -11.35 11.43
CA LEU A 95 9.45 -11.63 12.85
C LEU A 95 8.59 -12.88 13.05
N SER A 96 7.52 -13.02 12.26
CA SER A 96 6.66 -14.22 12.31
C SER A 96 7.39 -15.49 11.85
N LEU A 97 8.26 -15.38 10.84
CA LEU A 97 9.07 -16.50 10.34
C LEU A 97 10.00 -17.02 11.44
N TRP A 98 10.77 -16.14 12.07
CA TRP A 98 11.73 -16.55 13.11
C TRP A 98 11.05 -17.11 14.35
N ILE A 99 9.92 -16.54 14.78
CA ILE A 99 9.12 -17.11 15.87
C ILE A 99 8.66 -18.54 15.52
N MET A 100 8.18 -18.75 14.29
CA MET A 100 7.76 -20.08 13.83
C MET A 100 8.94 -21.07 13.80
N VAL A 101 10.10 -20.66 13.30
CA VAL A 101 11.31 -21.51 13.27
C VAL A 101 11.73 -21.89 14.68
N VAL A 102 11.82 -20.93 15.60
CA VAL A 102 12.24 -21.17 17.00
C VAL A 102 11.25 -22.09 17.72
N SER A 103 9.94 -21.86 17.56
CA SER A 103 8.91 -22.69 18.19
C SER A 103 8.89 -24.12 17.62
N LEU A 104 9.05 -24.31 16.32
CA LEU A 104 9.18 -25.64 15.71
C LEU A 104 10.46 -26.36 16.16
N MET A 105 11.59 -25.65 16.25
CA MET A 105 12.83 -26.22 16.79
C MET A 105 12.67 -26.64 18.24
N MET A 106 12.03 -25.81 19.08
CA MET A 106 11.76 -26.14 20.48
C MET A 106 10.84 -27.36 20.61
N LEU A 107 9.75 -27.43 19.84
CA LEU A 107 8.85 -28.59 19.81
C LEU A 107 9.57 -29.86 19.35
N GLY A 108 10.43 -29.75 18.34
CA GLY A 108 11.27 -30.85 17.87
C GLY A 108 12.22 -31.35 18.94
N LEU A 109 12.91 -30.45 19.64
CA LEU A 109 13.81 -30.79 20.75
C LEU A 109 13.07 -31.43 21.93
N LEU A 110 11.87 -30.95 22.26
CA LEU A 110 11.03 -31.55 23.31
C LEU A 110 10.57 -32.96 22.92
N ALA A 111 10.09 -33.15 21.69
CA ALA A 111 9.69 -34.46 21.19
C ALA A 111 10.87 -35.45 21.17
N LEU A 112 12.03 -34.99 20.69
CA LEU A 112 13.28 -35.75 20.70
C LEU A 112 13.70 -36.12 22.13
N GLY A 113 13.57 -35.19 23.07
CA GLY A 113 13.81 -35.41 24.49
C GLY A 113 12.91 -36.49 25.10
N ILE A 114 11.62 -36.51 24.74
CA ILE A 114 10.68 -37.55 25.17
C ILE A 114 11.09 -38.91 24.59
N ILE A 115 11.41 -38.97 23.29
CA ILE A 115 11.79 -40.22 22.61
C ILE A 115 13.06 -40.81 23.23
N PHE A 116 14.10 -40.00 23.46
CA PHE A 116 15.36 -40.48 24.04
C PHE A 116 15.28 -40.87 25.51
N ARG A 117 14.27 -40.39 26.25
CA ARG A 117 14.02 -40.76 27.64
C ARG A 117 13.06 -41.93 27.80
N PHE A 118 12.44 -42.39 26.71
CA PHE A 118 11.44 -43.45 26.76
C PHE A 118 12.11 -44.84 26.83
N THR A 119 11.89 -45.54 27.94
CA THR A 119 12.20 -46.96 28.10
C THR A 119 10.91 -47.78 28.15
N PRO A 120 10.70 -48.78 27.28
CA PRO A 120 9.49 -49.59 27.30
C PRO A 120 9.37 -50.34 28.63
N SER A 121 8.30 -50.07 29.40
CA SER A 121 8.14 -50.54 30.79
C SER A 121 6.81 -51.27 31.05
N VAL A 122 5.97 -51.45 30.04
CA VAL A 122 4.64 -52.08 30.15
C VAL A 122 4.44 -53.06 28.99
N SER A 123 3.73 -54.17 29.23
CA SER A 123 3.50 -55.22 28.23
C SER A 123 2.72 -54.72 27.00
N GLN A 124 1.71 -53.89 27.22
CA GLN A 124 0.83 -53.33 26.19
C GLN A 124 0.26 -51.95 26.57
N ASP A 125 -0.56 -51.36 25.69
CA ASP A 125 -1.16 -50.03 25.87
C ASP A 125 -2.01 -49.92 27.15
N PRO A 126 -1.56 -49.17 28.17
CA PRO A 126 -2.25 -49.05 29.47
C PRO A 126 -3.58 -48.27 29.38
N SER A 127 -3.86 -47.61 28.24
CA SER A 127 -5.12 -46.90 28.02
C SER A 127 -6.29 -47.83 27.68
N LEU A 128 -6.02 -49.11 27.40
CA LEU A 128 -7.06 -50.11 27.15
C LEU A 128 -7.68 -50.63 28.47
N LEU A 129 -9.01 -50.49 28.62
CA LEU A 129 -9.71 -50.96 29.83
C LEU A 129 -9.59 -52.47 30.04
N ALA A 130 -9.72 -53.24 28.97
CA ALA A 130 -9.62 -54.69 29.01
C ALA A 130 -8.22 -55.18 29.48
N LEU A 131 -7.15 -54.42 29.16
CA LEU A 131 -5.81 -54.74 29.65
C LEU A 131 -5.67 -54.45 31.15
N ASN A 132 -6.26 -53.35 31.64
CA ASN A 132 -6.28 -53.06 33.08
C ASN A 132 -6.99 -54.18 33.87
N ALA A 133 -8.06 -54.76 33.33
CA ALA A 133 -8.72 -55.93 33.91
C ALA A 133 -7.82 -57.19 33.86
N ALA A 134 -7.11 -57.43 32.75
CA ALA A 134 -6.18 -58.55 32.61
C ALA A 134 -4.99 -58.48 33.58
N ILE A 135 -4.38 -57.29 33.74
CA ILE A 135 -3.29 -57.07 34.69
C ILE A 135 -3.78 -57.22 36.14
N LEU A 136 -4.99 -56.75 36.44
CA LEU A 136 -5.58 -56.86 37.77
C LEU A 136 -5.86 -58.32 38.16
N ALA A 137 -6.38 -59.12 37.22
CA ALA A 137 -6.62 -60.56 37.43
C ALA A 137 -5.34 -61.33 37.81
N ARG A 138 -4.16 -60.85 37.39
CA ARG A 138 -2.85 -61.44 37.73
C ARG A 138 -2.16 -60.77 38.92
N SER A 139 -2.78 -59.75 39.52
CA SER A 139 -2.21 -58.92 40.60
C SER A 139 -3.07 -58.96 41.88
N PRO A 140 -3.10 -60.09 42.62
CA PRO A 140 -3.98 -60.28 43.78
C PRO A 140 -3.70 -59.29 44.90
N SER A 141 -2.44 -58.87 45.09
CA SER A 141 -2.07 -57.86 46.09
C SER A 141 -2.72 -56.49 45.88
N ILE A 142 -3.08 -56.14 44.64
CA ILE A 142 -3.76 -54.89 44.32
C ILE A 142 -5.27 -55.09 44.30
N ASP A 143 -5.73 -56.24 43.83
CA ASP A 143 -7.15 -56.58 43.82
C ASP A 143 -7.76 -56.49 45.23
N THR A 144 -7.10 -57.05 46.25
CA THR A 144 -7.56 -56.98 47.65
C THR A 144 -7.61 -55.56 48.20
N ILE A 145 -6.63 -54.70 47.84
CA ILE A 145 -6.57 -53.30 48.29
C ILE A 145 -7.67 -52.48 47.58
N LEU A 146 -7.95 -52.76 46.32
CA LEU A 146 -8.88 -51.99 45.50
C LEU A 146 -10.34 -52.47 45.58
N ALA A 147 -10.59 -53.71 46.04
CA ALA A 147 -11.93 -54.29 46.18
C ALA A 147 -12.95 -53.39 46.90
N PRO A 148 -12.64 -52.78 48.08
CA PRO A 148 -13.59 -51.90 48.76
C PRO A 148 -13.67 -50.48 48.15
N LEU A 149 -12.90 -50.18 47.10
CA LEU A 149 -12.71 -48.81 46.60
C LEU A 149 -13.48 -48.50 45.31
N GLY A 150 -14.33 -49.40 44.81
CA GLY A 150 -15.11 -49.20 43.59
C GLY A 150 -15.99 -47.95 43.59
N GLU A 151 -16.64 -47.65 44.72
CA GLU A 151 -17.49 -46.46 44.90
C GLU A 151 -16.73 -45.19 45.35
N CYS A 152 -15.47 -45.34 45.73
CA CYS A 152 -14.67 -44.28 46.34
C CYS A 152 -14.17 -43.24 45.33
N ARG A 153 -13.98 -42.00 45.82
CA ARG A 153 -13.38 -40.90 45.04
C ARG A 153 -11.86 -41.06 44.95
N THR A 154 -11.23 -40.46 43.94
CA THR A 154 -9.76 -40.42 43.77
C THR A 154 -8.99 -40.01 45.04
N SER A 155 -9.51 -39.08 45.85
CA SER A 155 -8.85 -38.66 47.10
C SER A 155 -8.86 -39.75 48.18
N GLN A 156 -9.90 -40.58 48.23
CA GLN A 156 -9.98 -41.71 49.15
C GLN A 156 -9.08 -42.85 48.67
N ILE A 157 -9.11 -43.15 47.37
CA ILE A 157 -8.20 -44.13 46.77
C ILE A 157 -6.74 -43.74 47.03
N SER A 158 -6.38 -42.47 46.83
CA SER A 158 -5.03 -41.98 47.11
C SER A 158 -4.65 -42.06 48.59
N TYR A 159 -5.61 -41.96 49.51
CA TYR A 159 -5.38 -42.11 50.94
C TYR A 159 -5.10 -43.57 51.30
N GLU A 160 -5.93 -44.51 50.84
CA GLU A 160 -5.75 -45.94 51.09
C GLU A 160 -4.47 -46.50 50.44
N LEU A 161 -4.10 -45.99 49.26
CA LEU A 161 -2.85 -46.38 48.59
C LEU A 161 -1.59 -45.72 49.19
N SER A 162 -1.73 -44.73 50.07
CA SER A 162 -0.57 -43.97 50.59
C SER A 162 0.38 -44.80 51.47
N GLY A 163 -0.13 -45.87 52.09
CA GLY A 163 0.66 -46.84 52.87
C GLY A 163 1.40 -47.88 52.04
N HIS A 164 1.32 -47.83 50.71
CA HIS A 164 1.83 -48.87 49.83
C HIS A 164 2.79 -48.31 48.78
N ARG A 165 3.88 -49.04 48.50
CA ARG A 165 4.75 -48.83 47.34
C ARG A 165 4.36 -49.82 46.26
N PHE A 166 4.16 -49.34 45.04
CA PHE A 166 3.82 -50.18 43.89
C PHE A 166 5.06 -50.39 43.01
N SER A 167 5.30 -51.63 42.60
CA SER A 167 6.32 -51.99 41.62
C SER A 167 5.75 -52.98 40.61
N THR A 168 6.14 -52.85 39.34
CA THR A 168 5.89 -53.88 38.33
C THR A 168 6.88 -55.02 38.57
N ASP A 169 6.37 -56.23 38.73
CA ASP A 169 7.15 -57.46 38.88
C ASP A 169 6.99 -58.31 37.61
N PHE A 170 8.12 -58.79 37.08
CA PHE A 170 8.16 -59.63 35.88
C PHE A 170 8.95 -60.89 36.18
N ASP A 171 8.23 -62.01 36.25
CA ASP A 171 8.76 -63.33 36.62
C ASP A 171 9.05 -64.19 35.37
N GLY A 172 9.35 -63.56 34.23
CA GLY A 172 9.63 -64.23 32.94
C GLY A 172 8.38 -64.69 32.16
N SER A 173 7.30 -65.05 32.84
CA SER A 173 6.02 -65.49 32.23
C SER A 173 4.85 -64.57 32.54
N LYS A 174 4.79 -64.02 33.76
CA LYS A 174 3.65 -63.24 34.26
C LYS A 174 4.04 -61.79 34.50
N PHE A 175 3.23 -60.86 34.02
CA PHE A 175 3.36 -59.43 34.34
C PHE A 175 2.32 -59.07 35.41
N ARG A 176 2.80 -58.66 36.60
CA ARG A 176 1.93 -58.28 37.72
C ARG A 176 2.41 -57.00 38.38
N ILE A 177 1.50 -56.31 39.04
CA ILE A 177 1.83 -55.15 39.85
C ILE A 177 1.75 -55.59 41.32
N GLN A 178 2.86 -55.44 42.04
CA GLN A 178 2.97 -55.82 43.43
C GLN A 178 2.86 -54.58 44.32
N ALA A 179 1.96 -54.63 45.30
CA ALA A 179 1.90 -53.67 46.39
C ALA A 179 2.78 -54.16 47.55
N ARG A 180 3.67 -53.30 48.05
CA ARG A 180 4.47 -53.55 49.26
C ARG A 180 4.14 -52.49 50.31
N GLU A 181 3.73 -52.92 51.49
CA GLU A 181 3.47 -52.00 52.61
C GLU A 181 4.74 -51.22 52.99
N ILE A 182 4.55 -49.95 53.28
CA ILE A 182 5.58 -49.05 53.82
C ILE A 182 5.19 -48.75 55.26
N LEU A 183 6.13 -48.89 56.19
CA LEU A 183 5.97 -48.38 57.55
C LEU A 183 5.93 -46.84 57.50
N LEU A 184 4.74 -46.26 57.56
CA LEU A 184 4.56 -44.82 57.69
C LEU A 184 4.96 -44.40 59.11
N ALA A 185 5.95 -43.51 59.21
CA ALA A 185 6.53 -43.11 60.49
C ALA A 185 5.58 -42.27 61.38
N ASP A 186 4.42 -41.84 60.89
CA ASP A 186 3.39 -41.19 61.70
C ASP A 186 2.02 -41.22 60.98
N GLU A 187 1.17 -42.19 61.34
CA GLU A 187 -0.19 -42.35 60.79
C GLU A 187 -1.10 -41.16 61.18
N SER A 188 -0.72 -40.38 62.20
CA SER A 188 -1.53 -39.30 62.77
C SER A 188 -1.53 -37.99 61.94
N LEU A 189 -0.57 -37.81 61.02
CA LEU A 189 -0.46 -36.62 60.17
C LEU A 189 -1.33 -36.68 58.90
N ILE A 190 -1.82 -37.86 58.51
CA ILE A 190 -2.59 -38.02 57.28
C ILE A 190 -4.10 -37.92 57.58
N ARG A 191 -4.66 -36.74 57.33
CA ARG A 191 -6.09 -36.48 57.54
C ARG A 191 -6.96 -37.36 56.63
N LYS A 192 -7.76 -38.25 57.23
CA LYS A 192 -8.78 -39.04 56.51
C LYS A 192 -9.70 -38.13 55.68
N PRO A 193 -9.78 -38.31 54.36
CA PRO A 193 -10.65 -37.50 53.51
C PRO A 193 -12.13 -37.79 53.82
N LYS A 194 -12.97 -36.74 53.86
CA LYS A 194 -14.42 -36.89 54.05
C LYS A 194 -15.01 -37.72 52.90
N GLN A 195 -15.78 -38.76 53.22
CA GLN A 195 -16.55 -39.55 52.25
C GLN A 195 -17.61 -38.65 51.61
N LYS A 196 -17.43 -38.33 50.32
CA LYS A 196 -18.41 -37.57 49.53
C LYS A 196 -19.06 -38.51 48.53
N GLN A 197 -20.37 -38.72 48.66
CA GLN A 197 -21.15 -39.63 47.81
C GLN A 197 -21.60 -39.02 46.47
N ARG A 198 -21.18 -37.79 46.12
CA ARG A 198 -21.60 -37.17 44.84
C ARG A 198 -20.72 -37.67 43.70
N SER A 199 -21.35 -37.98 42.56
CA SER A 199 -20.67 -38.28 41.29
C SER A 199 -19.61 -37.23 40.96
N TRP A 200 -18.51 -37.69 40.40
CA TRP A 200 -17.52 -36.81 39.81
C TRP A 200 -18.08 -36.13 38.56
N ILE A 201 -17.67 -34.88 38.33
CA ILE A 201 -18.01 -34.09 37.15
C ILE A 201 -16.68 -33.55 36.59
N PRO A 202 -16.35 -33.83 35.32
CA PRO A 202 -15.12 -33.33 34.72
C PRO A 202 -15.17 -31.80 34.61
N MET A 203 -13.99 -31.16 34.59
CA MET A 203 -13.88 -29.69 34.50
C MET A 203 -14.65 -29.13 33.30
N THR A 204 -14.61 -29.82 32.17
CA THR A 204 -15.30 -29.47 30.93
C THR A 204 -16.83 -29.54 31.01
N ALA A 205 -17.37 -30.31 31.95
CA ALA A 205 -18.81 -30.41 32.21
C ALA A 205 -19.27 -29.51 33.37
N GLN A 206 -18.35 -28.80 34.03
CA GLN A 206 -18.72 -27.79 35.03
C GLN A 206 -19.39 -26.59 34.37
N LEU A 207 -20.37 -26.00 35.06
CA LEU A 207 -21.20 -24.93 34.51
C LEU A 207 -20.39 -23.77 33.94
N TYR A 208 -19.35 -23.31 34.66
CA TYR A 208 -18.52 -22.20 34.22
C TYR A 208 -17.74 -22.50 32.93
N PHE A 209 -17.24 -23.73 32.77
CA PHE A 209 -16.50 -24.14 31.57
C PHE A 209 -17.44 -24.32 30.38
N VAL A 210 -18.63 -24.89 30.61
CA VAL A 210 -19.69 -25.01 29.59
C VAL A 210 -20.12 -23.63 29.10
N ILE A 211 -20.37 -22.69 30.03
CA ILE A 211 -20.67 -21.30 29.67
C ILE A 211 -19.54 -20.73 28.83
N ALA A 212 -18.29 -20.81 29.28
CA ALA A 212 -17.13 -20.30 28.54
C ALA A 212 -16.99 -20.90 27.13
N THR A 213 -17.25 -22.19 26.97
CA THR A 213 -17.16 -22.92 25.69
C THR A 213 -18.11 -22.37 24.64
N PHE A 214 -19.31 -21.94 25.04
CA PHE A 214 -20.30 -21.38 24.10
C PHE A 214 -20.27 -19.86 24.03
N THR A 215 -19.97 -19.16 25.13
CA THR A 215 -19.94 -17.70 25.12
C THR A 215 -18.75 -17.15 24.36
N LEU A 216 -17.57 -17.77 24.46
CA LEU A 216 -16.35 -17.23 23.83
C LEU A 216 -16.43 -17.24 22.28
N PRO A 217 -16.87 -18.33 21.61
CA PRO A 217 -17.14 -18.30 20.17
C PRO A 217 -18.25 -17.32 19.77
N LEU A 218 -19.31 -17.19 20.57
CA LEU A 218 -20.40 -16.26 20.28
C LEU A 218 -19.93 -14.81 20.33
N VAL A 219 -19.21 -14.42 21.38
CA VAL A 219 -18.64 -13.08 21.55
C VAL A 219 -17.68 -12.75 20.41
N THR A 220 -16.86 -13.72 19.98
CA THR A 220 -15.93 -13.51 18.86
C THR A 220 -16.65 -13.31 17.53
N ILE A 221 -17.72 -14.06 17.25
CA ILE A 221 -18.55 -13.83 16.04
C ILE A 221 -19.12 -12.41 16.02
N ILE A 222 -19.65 -11.94 17.16
CA ILE A 222 -20.21 -10.60 17.30
C ILE A 222 -19.11 -9.53 17.14
N ALA A 223 -17.97 -9.71 17.80
CA ALA A 223 -16.85 -8.78 17.72
C ALA A 223 -16.31 -8.65 16.28
N LEU A 224 -16.21 -9.77 15.55
CA LEU A 224 -15.82 -9.78 14.14
C LEU A 224 -16.84 -9.03 13.27
N GLU A 225 -18.15 -9.16 13.54
CA GLU A 225 -19.17 -8.44 12.78
C GLU A 225 -19.11 -6.93 13.04
N VAL A 226 -18.99 -6.53 14.31
CA VAL A 226 -18.89 -5.12 14.71
C VAL A 226 -17.63 -4.48 14.14
N ALA A 227 -16.47 -5.13 14.27
CA ALA A 227 -15.22 -4.65 13.72
C ALA A 227 -15.28 -4.54 12.18
N TYR A 228 -15.94 -5.48 11.50
CA TYR A 228 -16.10 -5.43 10.05
C TYR A 228 -16.96 -4.26 9.60
N ARG A 229 -18.11 -4.05 10.25
CA ARG A 229 -19.01 -2.93 9.94
C ARG A 229 -18.33 -1.59 10.16
N GLN A 230 -17.57 -1.48 11.26
CA GLN A 230 -16.81 -0.26 11.53
C GLN A 230 -15.74 -0.04 10.45
N SER A 231 -15.00 -1.09 10.08
CA SER A 231 -13.97 -1.03 9.03
C SER A 231 -14.54 -0.58 7.68
N ILE A 232 -15.72 -1.07 7.27
CA ILE A 232 -16.38 -0.57 6.05
C ILE A 232 -16.80 0.88 6.20
N LYS A 233 -17.44 1.25 7.32
CA LYS A 233 -17.96 2.60 7.53
C LYS A 233 -16.86 3.67 7.52
N SER A 234 -15.67 3.35 8.03
CA SER A 234 -14.54 4.28 8.10
C SER A 234 -13.50 4.11 6.98
N ASN A 235 -13.75 3.26 5.97
CA ASN A 235 -12.77 2.90 4.95
C ASN A 235 -11.43 2.43 5.56
N GLY A 236 -11.49 1.48 6.48
CA GLY A 236 -10.36 0.98 7.27
C GLY A 236 -10.12 1.74 8.57
N PHE A 237 -9.21 1.22 9.39
CA PHE A 237 -8.77 1.85 10.63
C PHE A 237 -7.53 2.69 10.35
N THR A 238 -7.59 3.99 10.67
CA THR A 238 -6.44 4.89 10.66
C THR A 238 -5.62 4.64 11.92
N VAL A 239 -4.35 4.29 11.77
CA VAL A 239 -3.47 4.03 12.93
C VAL A 239 -2.15 4.74 12.74
N GLN A 240 -1.64 5.32 13.83
CA GLN A 240 -0.40 6.11 13.84
C GLN A 240 0.82 5.25 13.50
N ASP A 241 0.89 4.03 14.05
CA ASP A 241 1.92 3.04 13.75
C ASP A 241 1.31 1.78 13.13
N MET A 242 1.37 1.68 11.80
CA MET A 242 0.84 0.52 11.05
C MET A 242 1.50 -0.79 11.50
N PHE A 243 2.79 -0.75 11.85
CA PHE A 243 3.51 -1.91 12.35
C PHE A 243 2.84 -2.49 13.60
N TRP A 244 2.71 -1.72 14.67
CA TRP A 244 2.14 -2.20 15.94
C TRP A 244 0.65 -2.54 15.80
N ALA A 245 -0.09 -1.79 14.99
CA ALA A 245 -1.49 -2.08 14.69
C ALA A 245 -1.66 -3.47 14.07
N LEU A 246 -0.89 -3.77 13.04
CA LEU A 246 -1.00 -5.00 12.27
C LEU A 246 -0.53 -6.22 13.07
N TYR A 247 0.62 -6.14 13.76
CA TYR A 247 1.10 -7.24 14.59
C TYR A 247 0.21 -7.45 15.83
N GLY A 248 -0.21 -6.36 16.49
CA GLY A 248 -1.06 -6.43 17.68
C GLY A 248 -2.43 -7.07 17.40
N THR A 249 -3.09 -6.67 16.30
CA THR A 249 -4.38 -7.24 15.90
C THR A 249 -4.27 -8.68 15.41
N GLN A 250 -3.21 -9.03 14.69
CA GLN A 250 -2.99 -10.39 14.21
C GLN A 250 -2.66 -11.37 15.36
N TYR A 251 -1.77 -11.01 16.29
CA TYR A 251 -1.42 -11.90 17.39
C TYR A 251 -2.54 -12.02 18.43
N SER A 252 -3.28 -10.95 18.72
CA SER A 252 -4.42 -11.02 19.62
C SER A 252 -5.55 -11.90 19.07
N SER A 253 -5.89 -11.76 17.79
CA SER A 253 -6.89 -12.63 17.15
C SER A 253 -6.44 -14.10 17.11
N ALA A 254 -5.16 -14.37 16.84
CA ALA A 254 -4.60 -15.72 16.87
C ALA A 254 -4.66 -16.35 18.27
N LEU A 255 -4.36 -15.58 19.32
CA LEU A 255 -4.43 -16.04 20.71
C LEU A 255 -5.85 -16.43 21.12
N ILE A 256 -6.85 -15.61 20.75
CA ILE A 256 -8.26 -15.88 21.06
C ILE A 256 -8.72 -17.17 20.38
N VAL A 257 -8.37 -17.35 19.10
CA VAL A 257 -8.71 -18.56 18.36
C VAL A 257 -7.99 -19.80 18.90
N LEU A 258 -6.73 -19.66 19.33
CA LEU A 258 -6.01 -20.75 20.01
C LEU A 258 -6.69 -21.14 21.32
N ALA A 259 -7.18 -20.18 22.11
CA ALA A 259 -7.93 -20.46 23.33
C ALA A 259 -9.23 -21.21 23.05
N ILE A 260 -10.00 -20.79 22.03
CA ILE A 260 -11.22 -21.49 21.59
C ILE A 260 -10.89 -22.92 21.14
N ALA A 261 -9.92 -23.09 20.25
CA ALA A 261 -9.51 -24.42 19.77
C ALA A 261 -9.08 -25.34 20.93
N SER A 262 -8.34 -24.80 21.91
CA SER A 262 -7.89 -25.55 23.09
C SER A 262 -9.05 -25.99 23.99
N ILE A 263 -10.07 -25.13 24.18
CA ILE A 263 -11.28 -25.46 24.94
C ILE A 263 -12.04 -26.61 24.27
N PHE A 264 -12.20 -26.57 22.95
CA PHE A 264 -12.87 -27.63 22.19
C PHE A 264 -12.07 -28.93 22.17
N ASN A 265 -10.73 -28.88 22.07
CA ASN A 265 -9.88 -30.07 22.22
C ASN A 265 -9.99 -30.71 23.61
N SER A 266 -10.11 -29.88 24.67
CA SER A 266 -10.32 -30.36 26.04
C SER A 266 -11.70 -31.02 26.21
N LEU A 267 -12.73 -30.41 25.62
CA LEU A 267 -14.08 -30.99 25.55
C LEU A 267 -14.03 -32.35 24.83
N ASP A 268 -13.33 -32.43 23.69
CA ASP A 268 -13.19 -33.67 22.93
C ASP A 268 -12.50 -34.79 23.67
N PHE A 269 -11.38 -34.47 24.33
CA PHE A 269 -10.72 -35.42 25.21
C PHE A 269 -11.67 -35.96 26.29
N THR A 270 -12.50 -35.09 26.86
CA THR A 270 -13.48 -35.52 27.88
C THR A 270 -14.56 -36.41 27.27
N ILE A 271 -15.22 -35.97 26.20
CA ILE A 271 -16.34 -36.68 25.57
C ILE A 271 -15.88 -38.05 25.07
N THR A 272 -14.72 -38.11 24.43
CA THR A 272 -14.14 -39.36 23.93
C THR A 272 -13.82 -40.32 25.07
N THR A 273 -13.23 -39.84 26.18
CA THR A 273 -12.97 -40.69 27.38
C THR A 273 -14.26 -41.23 27.99
N PHE A 274 -15.28 -40.39 28.12
CA PHE A 274 -16.52 -40.75 28.78
C PHE A 274 -17.48 -41.55 27.92
N SER A 275 -17.31 -41.53 26.59
CA SER A 275 -18.20 -42.21 25.65
C SER A 275 -18.42 -43.68 26.02
N ILE A 276 -17.35 -44.43 26.30
CA ILE A 276 -17.42 -45.86 26.67
C ILE A 276 -18.18 -46.06 27.98
N PHE A 277 -17.88 -45.26 29.01
CA PHE A 277 -18.55 -45.35 30.31
C PHE A 277 -20.02 -44.93 30.25
N SER A 278 -20.37 -43.93 29.43
CA SER A 278 -21.74 -43.46 29.26
C SER A 278 -22.63 -44.52 28.61
N VAL A 279 -22.09 -45.25 27.62
CA VAL A 279 -22.81 -46.34 26.95
C VAL A 279 -22.92 -47.56 27.87
N MET A 280 -21.84 -47.96 28.57
CA MET A 280 -21.88 -49.07 29.56
C MET A 280 -22.78 -48.78 30.75
N ARG A 281 -22.96 -47.50 31.11
CA ARG A 281 -23.91 -47.08 32.13
C ARG A 281 -25.35 -47.25 31.68
N ALA A 282 -25.65 -47.05 30.40
CA ALA A 282 -27.01 -47.11 29.89
C ALA A 282 -27.47 -48.56 29.62
N ARG A 283 -26.55 -49.43 29.17
CA ARG A 283 -26.86 -50.82 28.80
C ARG A 283 -25.62 -51.70 28.82
N ALA A 284 -25.83 -53.02 28.92
CA ALA A 284 -24.80 -54.01 28.69
C ALA A 284 -24.40 -54.04 27.20
N ILE A 285 -23.10 -53.93 26.92
CA ILE A 285 -22.55 -53.84 25.56
C ILE A 285 -21.48 -54.89 25.28
N PRO A 286 -21.31 -55.31 24.02
CA PRO A 286 -20.26 -56.27 23.65
C PRO A 286 -18.85 -55.68 23.81
N SER A 287 -17.85 -56.55 23.96
CA SER A 287 -16.43 -56.22 24.17
C SER A 287 -15.92 -55.09 23.25
N TYR A 288 -16.14 -55.25 21.93
CA TYR A 288 -15.61 -54.39 20.87
C TYR A 288 -16.16 -52.95 20.88
N GLN A 289 -17.28 -52.71 21.56
CA GLN A 289 -17.85 -51.38 21.78
C GLN A 289 -17.51 -50.83 23.18
N GLY A 290 -17.20 -51.71 24.13
CA GLY A 290 -16.88 -51.39 25.52
C GLY A 290 -15.39 -51.49 25.83
N ILE A 291 -15.00 -52.50 26.61
CA ILE A 291 -13.69 -52.58 27.27
C ILE A 291 -12.49 -52.75 26.32
N THR A 292 -12.68 -53.31 25.11
CA THR A 292 -11.61 -53.48 24.11
C THR A 292 -11.55 -52.31 23.11
N ASN A 293 -12.49 -51.36 23.19
CA ASN A 293 -12.47 -50.17 22.36
C ASN A 293 -11.53 -49.12 22.97
N ASN A 294 -10.53 -48.67 22.19
CA ASN A 294 -9.63 -47.60 22.59
C ASN A 294 -9.70 -46.45 21.58
N PRO A 295 -10.55 -45.43 21.81
CA PRO A 295 -10.63 -44.27 20.94
C PRO A 295 -9.47 -43.29 21.14
N MET A 296 -8.72 -43.36 22.24
CA MET A 296 -7.60 -42.46 22.55
C MET A 296 -6.29 -42.87 21.87
N GLY A 297 -6.12 -44.15 21.54
CA GLY A 297 -4.93 -44.68 20.88
C GLY A 297 -4.89 -44.48 19.37
N GLU A 298 -5.87 -43.79 18.77
CA GLU A 298 -5.99 -43.64 17.32
C GLU A 298 -5.81 -42.19 16.87
N VAL A 299 -5.26 -41.98 15.66
CA VAL A 299 -5.16 -40.64 15.07
C VAL A 299 -6.55 -40.05 14.80
N THR A 300 -6.73 -38.76 15.08
CA THR A 300 -8.03 -38.05 15.07
C THR A 300 -8.88 -38.29 13.81
N PRO A 301 -8.33 -38.26 12.57
CA PRO A 301 -9.13 -38.52 11.36
C PRO A 301 -9.64 -39.98 11.25
N VAL A 302 -8.83 -40.94 11.71
CA VAL A 302 -9.20 -42.36 11.72
C VAL A 302 -10.26 -42.61 12.79
N ALA A 303 -10.09 -42.01 13.96
CA ALA A 303 -11.07 -42.06 15.04
C ALA A 303 -12.44 -41.50 14.60
N LEU A 304 -12.46 -40.38 13.87
CA LEU A 304 -13.69 -39.82 13.30
C LEU A 304 -14.38 -40.79 12.34
N CYS A 305 -13.62 -41.35 11.39
CA CYS A 305 -14.17 -42.27 10.39
C CYS A 305 -14.76 -43.53 11.04
N LYS A 306 -14.09 -44.08 12.06
CA LYS A 306 -14.62 -45.22 12.82
C LYS A 306 -15.83 -44.86 13.67
N ALA A 307 -15.83 -43.71 14.33
CA ALA A 307 -16.97 -43.24 15.12
C ALA A 307 -18.22 -43.03 14.24
N LEU A 308 -18.05 -42.43 13.05
CA LEU A 308 -19.12 -42.24 12.07
C LEU A 308 -19.67 -43.58 11.56
N ARG A 309 -18.79 -44.53 11.19
CA ARG A 309 -19.21 -45.87 10.74
C ARG A 309 -19.96 -46.64 11.82
N ARG A 310 -19.71 -46.37 13.10
CA ARG A 310 -20.36 -47.02 14.24
C ARG A 310 -21.62 -46.29 14.71
N GLY A 311 -21.99 -45.17 14.09
CA GLY A 311 -23.19 -44.40 14.46
C GLY A 311 -23.10 -43.65 15.79
N HIS A 312 -21.89 -43.41 16.32
CA HIS A 312 -21.70 -42.73 17.61
C HIS A 312 -21.68 -41.21 17.41
N ILE A 313 -22.86 -40.60 17.34
CA ILE A 313 -23.04 -39.18 16.97
C ILE A 313 -22.32 -38.23 17.94
N GLY A 314 -22.39 -38.47 19.25
CA GLY A 314 -21.76 -37.61 20.27
C GLY A 314 -20.24 -37.46 20.09
N PRO A 315 -19.46 -38.57 20.18
CA PRO A 315 -18.02 -38.55 19.94
C PRO A 315 -17.65 -38.08 18.53
N SER A 316 -18.39 -38.49 17.48
CA SER A 316 -18.13 -38.02 16.11
C SER A 316 -18.22 -36.50 15.98
N SER A 317 -19.26 -35.90 16.57
CA SER A 317 -19.48 -34.46 16.53
C SER A 317 -18.36 -33.69 17.25
N SER A 318 -17.94 -34.20 18.41
CA SER A 318 -16.84 -33.65 19.18
C SER A 318 -15.50 -33.69 18.44
N ILE A 319 -15.15 -34.84 17.87
CA ILE A 319 -13.90 -35.02 17.11
C ILE A 319 -13.90 -34.10 15.89
N PHE A 320 -15.05 -33.94 15.23
CA PHE A 320 -15.18 -33.04 14.11
C PHE A 320 -15.03 -31.56 14.52
N ALA A 321 -15.59 -31.15 15.66
CA ALA A 321 -15.39 -29.80 16.21
C ALA A 321 -13.91 -29.51 16.52
N ALA A 322 -13.19 -30.48 17.12
CA ALA A 322 -11.75 -30.38 17.39
C ALA A 322 -10.92 -30.20 16.10
N LEU A 323 -11.25 -30.97 15.05
CA LEU A 323 -10.62 -30.82 13.73
C LEU A 323 -10.85 -29.43 13.12
N LEU A 324 -12.07 -28.88 13.19
CA LEU A 324 -12.35 -27.51 12.73
C LEU A 324 -11.53 -26.47 13.53
N GLY A 325 -11.31 -26.70 14.83
CA GLY A 325 -10.48 -25.86 15.67
C GLY A 325 -9.04 -25.72 15.17
N SER A 326 -8.45 -26.80 14.62
CA SER A 326 -7.11 -26.76 14.04
C SER A 326 -7.00 -25.84 12.81
N VAL A 327 -8.04 -25.82 11.97
CA VAL A 327 -8.11 -25.02 10.74
C VAL A 327 -8.30 -23.53 11.04
N LEU A 328 -8.89 -23.21 12.19
CA LEU A 328 -9.23 -21.85 12.60
C LEU A 328 -8.00 -20.91 12.60
N SER A 329 -6.86 -21.42 13.08
CA SER A 329 -5.59 -20.69 13.12
C SER A 329 -5.07 -20.27 11.74
N ILE A 330 -5.31 -21.09 10.72
CA ILE A 330 -4.93 -20.82 9.33
C ILE A 330 -5.76 -19.64 8.80
N VAL A 331 -7.06 -19.65 9.05
CA VAL A 331 -7.99 -18.61 8.55
C VAL A 331 -7.71 -17.25 9.20
N VAL A 332 -7.42 -17.22 10.51
CA VAL A 332 -7.12 -15.99 11.25
C VAL A 332 -5.86 -15.28 10.73
N SER A 333 -4.87 -16.04 10.24
CA SER A 333 -3.62 -15.45 9.74
C SER A 333 -3.84 -14.43 8.61
N ASN A 334 -4.92 -14.58 7.84
CA ASN A 334 -5.29 -13.71 6.72
C ASN A 334 -6.39 -12.70 7.05
N LEU A 335 -6.82 -12.61 8.31
CA LEU A 335 -7.96 -11.76 8.71
C LEU A 335 -7.68 -10.27 8.52
N TRP A 336 -6.46 -9.82 8.85
CA TRP A 336 -6.06 -8.41 8.83
C TRP A 336 -5.07 -8.13 7.71
N ALA A 337 -5.31 -7.06 6.94
CA ALA A 337 -4.44 -6.64 5.85
C ALA A 337 -4.21 -5.12 5.85
N GLU A 338 -3.06 -4.71 5.34
CA GLU A 338 -2.75 -3.31 5.06
C GLU A 338 -3.21 -2.98 3.64
N LYS A 339 -3.91 -1.86 3.48
CA LYS A 339 -4.31 -1.33 2.16
C LYS A 339 -4.02 0.16 2.10
N LEU A 340 -3.41 0.59 1.00
CA LEU A 340 -3.17 2.01 0.71
C LEU A 340 -4.48 2.66 0.26
N PHE A 341 -4.80 3.79 0.86
CA PHE A 341 -5.92 4.64 0.46
C PHE A 341 -5.41 6.05 0.14
N THR A 342 -5.92 6.62 -0.94
CA THR A 342 -5.66 8.02 -1.28
C THR A 342 -6.66 8.91 -0.55
N THR A 343 -6.18 9.67 0.43
CA THR A 343 -6.96 10.71 1.11
C THR A 343 -6.72 12.03 0.40
N ASN A 344 -7.81 12.73 0.03
CA ASN A 344 -7.76 14.06 -0.57
C ASN A 344 -8.07 15.12 0.50
N ILE A 345 -7.17 16.07 0.70
CA ILE A 345 -7.29 17.17 1.65
C ILE A 345 -7.46 18.46 0.85
N ASN A 346 -8.54 19.20 1.08
CA ASN A 346 -8.76 20.49 0.45
C ASN A 346 -7.88 21.55 1.13
N PHE A 347 -7.29 22.44 0.34
CA PHE A 347 -6.48 23.53 0.85
C PHE A 347 -6.72 24.82 0.06
N ASN A 348 -6.44 25.94 0.69
CA ASN A 348 -6.46 27.27 0.09
C ASN A 348 -5.05 27.86 0.17
N THR A 349 -4.55 28.44 -0.91
CA THR A 349 -3.25 29.12 -0.94
C THR A 349 -3.40 30.52 -1.52
N GLN A 350 -2.53 31.43 -1.11
CA GLN A 350 -2.45 32.77 -1.69
C GLN A 350 -1.38 32.82 -2.79
N LEU A 351 -1.60 33.68 -3.78
CA LEU A 351 -0.60 33.95 -4.80
C LEU A 351 0.48 34.88 -4.23
N LYS A 352 1.75 34.56 -4.51
CA LYS A 352 2.92 35.35 -4.07
C LYS A 352 3.20 36.53 -4.98
N ASN A 353 2.85 36.41 -6.27
CA ASN A 353 3.03 37.42 -7.28
C ASN A 353 1.75 37.63 -8.09
N THR A 354 1.63 38.85 -8.62
CA THR A 354 0.67 39.22 -9.65
C THR A 354 1.43 39.68 -10.89
N TRP A 355 0.72 39.95 -11.98
CA TRP A 355 1.30 40.47 -13.20
C TRP A 355 0.95 41.94 -13.40
N ASN A 356 1.97 42.75 -13.70
CA ASN A 356 1.81 44.10 -14.22
C ASN A 356 1.90 44.05 -15.75
N LEU A 357 0.86 44.51 -16.44
CA LEU A 357 0.80 44.56 -17.90
C LEU A 357 1.39 45.86 -18.47
N ASP A 358 1.85 46.79 -17.62
CA ASP A 358 2.51 48.00 -18.06
C ASP A 358 4.01 47.78 -18.33
N TRP A 359 4.37 47.81 -19.62
CA TRP A 359 5.74 47.63 -20.10
C TRP A 359 6.17 48.86 -20.91
N SER A 360 6.36 49.97 -20.20
CA SER A 360 6.62 51.30 -20.77
C SER A 360 7.99 51.44 -21.44
N ASP A 361 8.94 50.55 -21.17
CA ASP A 361 10.29 50.52 -21.75
C ASP A 361 10.50 49.31 -22.68
N SER A 362 9.41 48.80 -23.27
CA SER A 362 9.43 47.59 -24.11
C SER A 362 10.42 47.63 -25.26
N ALA A 363 10.80 48.79 -25.81
CA ALA A 363 11.80 48.89 -26.86
C ALA A 363 13.28 48.75 -26.39
N VAL A 364 13.52 48.74 -25.07
CA VAL A 364 14.86 48.83 -24.47
C VAL A 364 15.20 47.61 -23.62
N ASN A 365 14.25 47.13 -22.82
CA ASN A 365 14.49 46.06 -21.85
C ASN A 365 13.45 44.94 -21.98
N ASP A 366 13.90 43.73 -22.29
CA ASP A 366 13.09 42.50 -22.36
C ASP A 366 13.33 41.55 -21.18
N GLY A 367 14.10 41.98 -20.18
CA GLY A 367 14.43 41.14 -19.02
C GLY A 367 15.33 39.96 -19.38
N GLY A 368 16.00 39.98 -20.54
CA GLY A 368 16.80 38.87 -21.05
C GLY A 368 16.00 37.78 -21.76
N ALA A 369 14.75 38.04 -22.14
CA ALA A 369 13.90 37.08 -22.81
C ALA A 369 14.44 36.63 -24.18
N ALA A 370 14.95 37.54 -25.01
CA ALA A 370 15.46 37.21 -26.34
C ALA A 370 16.77 36.42 -26.27
N THR A 371 17.65 36.73 -25.31
CA THR A 371 18.87 35.96 -25.05
C THR A 371 18.52 34.56 -24.56
N LEU A 372 17.60 34.43 -23.60
CA LEU A 372 17.14 33.12 -23.13
C LEU A 372 16.47 32.30 -24.23
N LEU A 373 15.65 32.92 -25.08
CA LEU A 373 15.02 32.28 -26.23
C LEU A 373 16.05 31.76 -27.25
N ASN A 374 17.14 32.50 -27.45
CA ASN A 374 18.24 32.06 -28.30
C ASN A 374 19.01 30.91 -27.65
N ASP A 375 19.30 30.98 -26.35
CA ASP A 375 20.02 29.94 -25.61
C ASP A 375 19.27 28.60 -25.56
N VAL A 376 17.95 28.66 -25.33
CA VAL A 376 17.07 27.48 -25.38
C VAL A 376 17.07 26.84 -26.76
N ARG A 377 17.04 27.64 -27.83
CA ARG A 377 17.09 27.12 -29.20
C ARG A 377 18.42 26.48 -29.55
N LEU A 378 19.52 27.05 -29.09
CA LEU A 378 20.86 26.50 -29.32
C LEU A 378 21.17 25.32 -28.38
N ASN A 379 20.16 24.83 -27.64
CA ASN A 379 20.27 23.77 -26.63
C ASN A 379 21.36 24.07 -25.57
N LYS A 380 21.79 25.32 -25.41
CA LYS A 380 22.93 25.68 -24.54
C LYS A 380 22.56 25.47 -23.07
N THR A 381 21.33 25.79 -22.71
CA THR A 381 20.75 25.60 -21.37
C THR A 381 19.51 24.70 -21.46
N GLU A 382 19.34 23.79 -20.49
CA GLU A 382 17.98 23.28 -20.21
C GLU A 382 17.13 24.52 -19.90
N SER A 383 15.93 24.63 -20.48
CA SER A 383 15.02 25.75 -20.16
C SER A 383 14.95 25.86 -18.63
N PRO A 384 15.27 27.03 -18.05
CA PRO A 384 15.27 27.18 -16.60
C PRO A 384 13.97 26.63 -16.02
N ASP A 385 14.06 25.97 -14.86
CA ASP A 385 12.90 25.51 -14.07
C ASP A 385 12.06 26.76 -13.70
N SER A 386 11.22 27.16 -14.64
CA SER A 386 10.45 28.39 -14.69
C SER A 386 8.99 28.06 -14.48
N SER A 387 8.20 29.04 -14.06
CA SER A 387 6.76 28.86 -13.87
C SER A 387 6.02 29.01 -15.21
N THR A 388 6.48 28.34 -16.26
CA THR A 388 5.92 28.43 -17.62
C THR A 388 5.66 27.05 -18.21
N TRP A 389 4.78 26.94 -19.20
CA TRP A 389 4.57 25.71 -19.99
C TRP A 389 4.02 26.06 -21.37
N ASN A 390 4.79 25.80 -22.43
CA ASN A 390 4.44 26.16 -23.81
C ASN A 390 4.05 27.65 -23.95
N ASP A 391 2.74 27.92 -24.07
CA ASP A 391 2.12 29.25 -24.21
C ASP A 391 1.57 29.82 -22.90
N LEU A 392 1.75 29.11 -21.77
CA LEU A 392 1.17 29.44 -20.48
C LEU A 392 2.24 29.92 -19.49
N VAL A 393 1.87 30.91 -18.68
CA VAL A 393 2.67 31.44 -17.56
C VAL A 393 1.86 31.27 -16.27
N PHE A 394 2.40 30.50 -15.32
CA PHE A 394 1.78 30.18 -14.04
C PHE A 394 2.15 31.19 -12.96
N PRO A 395 1.27 31.45 -11.99
CA PRO A 395 1.61 32.27 -10.83
C PRO A 395 2.47 31.48 -9.85
N SER A 396 3.14 32.19 -8.94
CA SER A 396 3.88 31.60 -7.83
C SER A 396 3.00 31.54 -6.58
N PHE A 397 3.13 30.47 -5.80
CA PHE A 397 2.32 30.23 -4.61
C PHE A 397 3.04 30.67 -3.34
N ASP A 398 2.25 31.05 -2.32
CA ASP A 398 2.73 31.31 -0.97
C ASP A 398 2.43 30.10 -0.05
N SER A 399 2.20 30.33 1.24
CA SER A 399 1.84 29.28 2.19
C SER A 399 0.44 28.68 1.96
N VAL A 400 0.29 27.43 2.39
CA VAL A 400 -0.97 26.68 2.37
C VAL A 400 -1.72 26.90 3.67
N SER A 401 -3.01 27.25 3.55
CA SER A 401 -3.98 27.33 4.64
C SER A 401 -5.07 26.28 4.47
N SER A 402 -5.51 25.66 5.57
CA SER A 402 -6.65 24.72 5.56
C SER A 402 -7.94 25.47 5.86
N PRO A 403 -9.06 25.19 5.16
CA PRO A 403 -10.35 25.73 5.55
C PRO A 403 -10.87 25.19 6.90
N ASP A 404 -10.48 23.97 7.30
CA ASP A 404 -11.12 23.24 8.42
C ASP A 404 -10.24 22.94 9.63
N ASP A 405 -8.93 23.24 9.62
CA ASP A 405 -8.08 23.24 10.83
C ASP A 405 -6.64 23.63 10.46
N GLU A 406 -6.13 24.72 11.03
CA GLU A 406 -4.75 25.21 10.84
C GLU A 406 -3.69 24.18 11.29
N HIS A 407 -4.03 23.29 12.23
CA HIS A 407 -3.10 22.37 12.88
C HIS A 407 -2.75 21.10 12.07
N HIS A 408 -3.57 20.70 11.09
CA HIS A 408 -3.31 19.46 10.34
C HIS A 408 -2.22 19.64 9.26
N ILE A 409 -2.20 20.77 8.55
CA ILE A 409 -1.23 21.03 7.47
C ILE A 409 0.15 21.41 8.04
N VAL A 410 0.20 22.11 9.18
CA VAL A 410 1.45 22.42 9.89
C VAL A 410 2.16 21.15 10.37
N LYS A 411 1.42 20.07 10.68
CA LYS A 411 2.01 18.74 10.98
C LYS A 411 2.57 18.02 9.75
N LEU A 412 2.17 18.40 8.53
CA LEU A 412 2.78 17.90 7.28
C LEU A 412 4.07 18.66 6.94
N GLY A 413 4.21 19.91 7.40
CA GLY A 413 5.39 20.75 7.20
C GLY A 413 6.65 20.15 7.86
N GLY A 414 7.75 20.09 7.11
CA GLY A 414 9.02 19.53 7.59
C GLY A 414 9.18 18.02 7.39
N SER A 415 8.20 17.35 6.78
CA SER A 415 8.38 15.99 6.27
C SER A 415 9.10 16.01 4.92
N ASN A 416 10.11 15.15 4.73
CA ASN A 416 10.78 14.94 3.43
C ASN A 416 9.89 14.19 2.41
N GLN A 417 8.58 14.06 2.69
CA GLN A 417 7.63 13.35 1.85
C GLN A 417 7.07 14.28 0.77
N LYS A 418 7.17 13.87 -0.50
CA LYS A 418 6.51 14.57 -1.61
C LYS A 418 5.01 14.31 -1.57
N PHE A 419 4.23 15.36 -1.80
CA PHE A 419 2.77 15.30 -1.89
C PHE A 419 2.31 15.60 -3.30
N ASN A 420 1.19 14.99 -3.70
CA ASN A 420 0.58 15.18 -5.00
C ASN A 420 -0.47 16.28 -4.93
N PHE A 421 -0.21 17.42 -5.54
CA PHE A 421 -1.09 18.59 -5.59
C PHE A 421 -1.93 18.57 -6.87
N SER A 422 -3.19 18.96 -6.76
CA SER A 422 -4.07 19.28 -7.87
C SER A 422 -4.71 20.64 -7.61
N ILE A 423 -4.40 21.64 -8.44
CA ILE A 423 -4.81 23.03 -8.26
C ILE A 423 -5.26 23.63 -9.59
N GLU A 424 -6.20 24.56 -9.55
CA GLU A 424 -6.64 25.33 -10.73
C GLU A 424 -6.21 26.78 -10.55
N VAL A 425 -5.37 27.30 -11.46
CA VAL A 425 -4.72 28.59 -11.28
C VAL A 425 -4.94 29.53 -12.47
N PRO A 426 -5.09 30.85 -12.22
CA PRO A 426 -5.19 31.82 -13.31
C PRO A 426 -3.81 31.97 -13.96
N SER A 427 -3.73 31.64 -15.24
CA SER A 427 -2.47 31.67 -16.00
C SER A 427 -2.56 32.66 -17.15
N LEU A 428 -1.44 33.31 -17.47
CA LEU A 428 -1.36 34.21 -18.62
C LEU A 428 -1.00 33.46 -19.89
N ARG A 429 -1.59 33.88 -21.01
CA ARG A 429 -1.35 33.37 -22.36
C ARG A 429 -1.21 34.53 -23.35
N PRO A 430 -0.02 34.79 -23.91
CA PRO A 430 0.16 35.79 -24.96
C PRO A 430 -0.30 35.26 -26.32
N ARG A 431 -1.00 36.11 -27.08
CA ARG A 431 -1.45 35.83 -28.44
C ARG A 431 -1.17 36.99 -29.38
N LEU A 432 -0.80 36.66 -30.61
CA LEU A 432 -0.72 37.59 -31.72
C LEU A 432 -1.85 37.30 -32.70
N PHE A 433 -2.74 38.27 -32.90
CA PHE A 433 -3.81 38.20 -33.90
C PHE A 433 -3.40 38.99 -35.13
N CYS A 434 -3.21 38.32 -36.26
CA CYS A 434 -2.80 38.93 -37.52
C CYS A 434 -3.90 38.81 -38.57
N HIS A 435 -4.07 39.85 -39.39
CA HIS A 435 -4.92 39.81 -40.57
C HIS A 435 -4.22 40.44 -41.78
N PRO A 436 -4.59 40.04 -43.01
CA PRO A 436 -3.96 40.57 -44.21
C PRO A 436 -4.32 42.05 -44.40
N ALA A 437 -3.32 42.85 -44.77
CA ALA A 437 -3.48 44.26 -45.13
C ALA A 437 -3.62 44.43 -46.65
N THR A 438 -4.14 45.58 -47.09
CA THR A 438 -4.31 45.86 -48.53
C THR A 438 -3.04 46.43 -49.15
N VAL A 439 -2.63 45.93 -50.31
CA VAL A 439 -1.51 46.48 -51.08
C VAL A 439 -2.01 47.70 -51.86
N ARG A 440 -1.42 48.88 -51.60
CA ARG A 440 -1.79 50.14 -52.26
C ARG A 440 -1.02 50.34 -53.56
N ASP A 441 0.31 50.33 -53.47
CA ASP A 441 1.21 50.67 -54.57
C ASP A 441 2.40 49.70 -54.63
N ARG A 442 2.78 49.33 -55.86
CA ARG A 442 3.99 48.55 -56.17
C ARG A 442 4.89 49.40 -57.07
N GLY A 443 6.08 49.73 -56.58
CA GLY A 443 7.11 50.44 -57.33
C GLY A 443 8.31 49.54 -57.58
N GLU A 444 8.87 49.58 -58.79
CA GLU A 444 10.18 48.98 -59.08
C GLU A 444 11.20 50.10 -59.26
N SER A 445 12.37 49.95 -58.61
CA SER A 445 13.47 50.90 -58.70
C SER A 445 14.76 50.18 -59.06
N THR A 446 15.38 50.60 -60.16
CA THR A 446 16.69 50.11 -60.60
C THR A 446 17.81 51.05 -60.19
N THR A 447 18.72 50.57 -59.36
CA THR A 447 19.92 51.30 -58.92
C THR A 447 21.14 50.40 -59.07
N GLY A 448 22.10 50.82 -59.91
CA GLY A 448 23.39 50.12 -60.06
C GLY A 448 23.32 48.70 -60.64
N GLY A 449 22.23 48.32 -61.31
CA GLY A 449 22.02 46.98 -61.89
C GLY A 449 21.22 46.02 -61.00
N ALA A 450 20.98 46.37 -59.73
CA ALA A 450 20.04 45.67 -58.86
C ALA A 450 18.62 46.23 -59.05
N VAL A 451 17.61 45.35 -59.14
CA VAL A 451 16.21 45.73 -59.27
C VAL A 451 15.56 45.57 -57.90
N SER A 452 15.17 46.65 -57.25
CA SER A 452 14.42 46.58 -55.99
C SER A 452 12.93 46.77 -56.23
N THR A 453 12.11 45.98 -55.53
CA THR A 453 10.65 46.13 -55.50
C THR A 453 10.26 46.75 -54.16
N THR A 454 9.57 47.88 -54.22
CA THR A 454 8.95 48.53 -53.06
C THR A 454 7.44 48.27 -53.09
N ILE A 455 6.92 47.69 -52.02
CA ILE A 455 5.49 47.45 -51.84
C ILE A 455 5.00 48.33 -50.70
N THR A 456 3.97 49.12 -50.96
CA THR A 456 3.31 49.96 -49.96
C THR A 456 1.96 49.35 -49.61
N ALA A 457 1.73 49.09 -48.34
CA ALA A 457 0.51 48.52 -47.80
C ALA A 457 -0.22 49.53 -46.92
N ILE A 458 -1.55 49.40 -46.90
CA ILE A 458 -2.47 50.20 -46.08
C ILE A 458 -3.47 49.28 -45.41
N ASP A 459 -3.81 49.61 -44.18
CA ASP A 459 -4.87 48.92 -43.44
C ASP A 459 -5.71 49.88 -42.60
N LEU A 460 -6.96 49.51 -42.35
CA LEU A 460 -7.90 50.30 -41.56
C LEU A 460 -7.66 50.07 -40.07
N LEU A 461 -7.59 51.17 -39.30
CA LEU A 461 -7.44 51.08 -37.85
C LEU A 461 -8.79 50.72 -37.17
N PRO A 462 -8.78 49.96 -36.08
CA PRO A 462 -9.98 49.72 -35.27
C PRO A 462 -10.60 51.03 -34.76
N GLU A 463 -11.93 51.08 -34.58
CA GLU A 463 -12.62 52.28 -34.08
C GLU A 463 -12.15 52.73 -32.68
N THR A 464 -11.64 51.77 -31.90
CA THR A 464 -11.07 51.94 -30.57
C THR A 464 -9.69 52.59 -30.59
N CYS A 465 -9.02 52.64 -31.73
CA CYS A 465 -7.70 53.23 -31.90
C CYS A 465 -7.82 54.72 -32.24
N ARG A 466 -7.52 55.61 -31.27
CA ARG A 466 -7.54 57.06 -31.46
C ARG A 466 -6.15 57.66 -31.29
N VAL A 467 -5.69 58.41 -32.29
CA VAL A 467 -4.35 59.03 -32.31
C VAL A 467 -4.51 60.55 -32.37
N GLY A 468 -4.16 61.23 -31.26
CA GLY A 468 -4.23 62.69 -31.13
C GLY A 468 -5.63 63.26 -30.87
N ASP A 469 -5.69 64.56 -30.54
CA ASP A 469 -6.94 65.32 -30.33
C ASP A 469 -7.74 65.53 -31.64
N ASP A 470 -7.15 65.24 -32.81
CA ASP A 470 -7.78 65.41 -34.11
C ASP A 470 -7.82 64.09 -34.89
N SER A 471 -9.03 63.54 -35.02
CA SER A 471 -9.41 62.20 -35.52
C SER A 471 -9.13 61.89 -37.01
N GLN A 472 -8.06 62.44 -37.59
CA GLN A 472 -7.83 62.35 -39.04
C GLN A 472 -7.09 61.08 -39.49
N VAL A 473 -6.31 60.41 -38.63
CA VAL A 473 -5.57 59.19 -38.99
C VAL A 473 -6.48 57.97 -38.84
N ARG A 474 -7.02 57.46 -39.95
CA ARG A 474 -7.90 56.28 -39.99
C ARG A 474 -7.23 55.01 -40.52
N ASN A 475 -6.01 55.12 -41.00
CA ASN A 475 -5.28 54.02 -41.58
C ASN A 475 -3.82 53.99 -41.14
N VAL A 476 -3.25 52.80 -41.11
CA VAL A 476 -1.81 52.60 -40.97
C VAL A 476 -1.24 52.31 -42.35
N SER A 477 -0.12 52.95 -42.67
CA SER A 477 0.59 52.75 -43.95
C SER A 477 2.03 52.38 -43.68
N PHE A 478 2.53 51.36 -44.38
CA PHE A 478 3.90 50.91 -44.27
C PHE A 478 4.42 50.44 -45.62
N LYS A 479 5.73 50.56 -45.85
CA LYS A 479 6.37 50.12 -47.08
C LYS A 479 7.60 49.27 -46.81
N ALA A 480 7.73 48.21 -47.61
CA ALA A 480 8.85 47.30 -47.61
C ALA A 480 9.56 47.36 -48.97
N THR A 481 10.89 47.44 -48.96
CA THR A 481 11.72 47.43 -50.18
C THR A 481 12.71 46.28 -50.12
N GLY A 482 12.76 45.43 -51.14
CA GLY A 482 13.72 44.32 -51.24
C GLY A 482 14.14 44.03 -52.68
N ASP A 483 15.15 43.17 -52.87
CA ASP A 483 15.69 42.81 -54.20
C ASP A 483 14.74 41.86 -54.95
N LYS A 484 14.59 42.07 -56.26
CA LYS A 484 13.70 41.32 -57.17
C LYS A 484 14.25 39.92 -57.48
N THR A 485 15.56 39.70 -57.38
CA THR A 485 16.18 38.40 -57.68
C THR A 485 15.81 37.31 -56.67
N ASP A 486 15.53 37.70 -55.43
CA ASP A 486 15.20 36.75 -54.35
C ASP A 486 13.70 36.67 -54.06
N GLY A 487 12.89 37.64 -54.51
CA GLY A 487 11.42 37.58 -54.49
C GLY A 487 10.75 37.43 -53.11
N LEU A 488 11.53 37.40 -52.02
CA LEU A 488 11.06 37.01 -50.70
C LEU A 488 11.56 37.99 -49.64
N VAL A 489 10.78 39.04 -49.37
CA VAL A 489 11.05 39.99 -48.28
C VAL A 489 10.40 39.44 -47.00
N GLY A 490 11.19 39.06 -46.01
CA GLY A 490 10.72 38.65 -44.68
C GLY A 490 11.02 39.71 -43.65
N LEU A 491 10.03 40.50 -43.24
CA LEU A 491 10.18 41.62 -42.30
C LEU A 491 9.17 41.53 -41.17
N PHE A 492 9.65 41.67 -39.95
CA PHE A 492 8.90 41.85 -38.73
C PHE A 492 9.31 43.21 -38.14
N PHE A 493 8.36 44.10 -37.89
CA PHE A 493 8.67 45.44 -37.38
C PHE A 493 7.57 46.05 -36.53
N ASP A 494 7.96 46.99 -35.66
CA ASP A 494 7.00 47.79 -34.89
C ASP A 494 6.29 48.76 -35.84
N LEU A 495 4.94 48.77 -35.82
CA LEU A 495 4.14 49.77 -36.53
C LEU A 495 4.17 51.10 -35.78
N ASP A 496 4.12 52.19 -36.53
CA ASP A 496 3.98 53.54 -36.01
C ASP A 496 2.75 54.19 -36.65
N ILE A 497 1.85 54.72 -35.83
CA ILE A 497 0.57 55.22 -36.33
C ILE A 497 0.69 56.69 -36.67
N GLY A 498 0.37 57.03 -37.92
CA GLY A 498 0.50 58.39 -38.44
C GLY A 498 1.85 58.67 -39.13
N VAL A 499 2.80 57.73 -39.07
CA VAL A 499 4.09 57.82 -39.78
C VAL A 499 4.23 56.66 -40.75
N LEU A 500 4.61 56.94 -42.01
CA LEU A 500 4.90 55.89 -42.99
C LEU A 500 6.18 55.13 -42.57
N VAL A 501 6.02 53.92 -42.04
CA VAL A 501 7.15 53.06 -41.70
C VAL A 501 7.76 52.52 -42.99
N SER A 502 9.04 52.83 -43.23
CA SER A 502 9.80 52.37 -44.39
C SER A 502 10.92 51.43 -43.96
N LYS A 503 10.94 50.20 -44.46
CA LYS A 503 12.00 49.23 -44.22
C LYS A 503 12.63 48.77 -45.53
N GLN A 504 13.97 48.66 -45.54
CA GLN A 504 14.75 48.27 -46.71
C GLN A 504 15.60 47.02 -46.39
N CYS A 505 15.55 46.02 -47.26
CA CYS A 505 16.24 44.75 -47.15
C CYS A 505 17.17 44.53 -48.35
N SER A 506 18.41 45.03 -48.23
CA SER A 506 19.54 44.69 -49.13
C SER A 506 20.87 45.38 -48.69
N PRO A 507 21.59 44.93 -47.64
CA PRO A 507 21.27 43.94 -46.61
C PRO A 507 20.26 44.49 -45.59
N CYS A 508 19.50 43.61 -44.91
CA CYS A 508 18.53 43.98 -43.87
C CYS A 508 19.25 44.52 -42.62
N LYS A 509 19.79 45.74 -42.68
CA LYS A 509 20.29 46.46 -41.50
C LYS A 509 19.12 47.14 -40.82
N THR A 510 18.61 46.52 -39.77
CA THR A 510 17.69 47.17 -38.85
C THR A 510 18.51 48.09 -37.94
N SER A 511 18.32 49.40 -38.09
CA SER A 511 18.74 50.33 -37.04
C SER A 511 17.67 50.29 -35.95
N PRO A 512 18.01 49.86 -34.72
CA PRO A 512 17.05 49.84 -33.63
C PRO A 512 16.71 51.28 -33.24
N ASP A 513 15.52 51.73 -33.61
CA ASP A 513 15.05 53.08 -33.27
C ASP A 513 14.28 53.05 -31.94
N SER A 514 14.99 52.73 -30.86
CA SER A 514 14.43 52.63 -29.50
C SER A 514 13.91 53.99 -28.96
N ALA A 515 14.17 55.11 -29.65
CA ALA A 515 13.82 56.46 -29.22
C ALA A 515 12.42 56.94 -29.65
N ARG A 516 11.67 56.14 -30.44
CA ARG A 516 10.33 56.53 -30.94
C ARG A 516 9.23 56.47 -29.86
N PRO A 517 8.21 57.34 -29.95
CA PRO A 517 7.04 57.28 -29.06
C PRO A 517 6.24 55.99 -29.26
N TYR A 518 5.47 55.59 -28.24
CA TYR A 518 4.59 54.42 -28.29
C TYR A 518 3.26 54.74 -28.97
N ASN A 519 2.71 53.74 -29.67
CA ASN A 519 1.35 53.84 -30.20
C ASN A 519 0.33 53.93 -29.05
N PRO A 520 -0.79 54.66 -29.25
CA PRO A 520 -1.90 54.64 -28.32
C PRO A 520 -2.45 53.23 -28.12
N MET A 521 -3.04 52.99 -26.95
CA MET A 521 -3.66 51.71 -26.62
C MET A 521 -4.89 51.46 -27.50
N GLY A 522 -5.25 50.20 -27.72
CA GLY A 522 -6.38 49.88 -28.60
C GLY A 522 -6.00 49.81 -30.09
N CYS A 523 -4.71 49.94 -30.41
CA CYS A 523 -4.20 49.94 -31.77
C CYS A 523 -3.27 48.74 -32.05
N PRO A 524 -3.21 48.27 -33.31
CA PRO A 524 -2.19 47.30 -33.71
C PRO A 524 -0.79 47.88 -33.59
N SER A 525 0.19 47.02 -33.33
CA SER A 525 1.55 47.42 -32.97
C SER A 525 2.63 46.70 -33.76
N ILE A 526 2.29 45.63 -34.48
CA ILE A 526 3.25 44.83 -35.24
C ILE A 526 2.82 44.76 -36.71
N GLY A 527 3.79 44.99 -37.60
CA GLY A 527 3.66 44.88 -39.03
C GLY A 527 4.51 43.73 -39.54
N ILE A 528 3.94 42.94 -40.44
CA ILE A 528 4.63 41.80 -41.03
C ILE A 528 4.58 41.93 -42.54
N PHE A 529 5.72 41.65 -43.16
CA PHE A 529 5.84 41.52 -44.60
C PHE A 529 6.49 40.18 -44.91
N PHE A 530 5.81 39.32 -45.66
CA PHE A 530 6.41 38.08 -46.14
C PHE A 530 6.16 37.91 -47.64
N ALA A 531 7.24 37.82 -48.41
CA ALA A 531 7.21 37.82 -49.88
C ALA A 531 6.53 39.07 -50.46
N GLU A 532 5.28 38.96 -50.92
CA GLU A 532 4.47 40.09 -51.42
C GLU A 532 3.22 40.35 -50.56
N ARG A 533 3.12 39.73 -49.37
CA ARG A 533 1.92 39.75 -48.52
C ARG A 533 2.16 40.57 -47.25
N PRO A 534 1.47 41.71 -47.08
CA PRO A 534 1.49 42.47 -45.85
C PRO A 534 0.43 41.98 -44.86
N PHE A 535 0.78 41.97 -43.57
CA PHE A 535 -0.14 41.70 -42.46
C PHE A 535 0.01 42.74 -41.37
N VAL A 536 -1.09 43.04 -40.70
CA VAL A 536 -1.14 43.87 -39.50
C VAL A 536 -1.53 42.98 -38.33
N CYS A 537 -0.80 43.13 -37.22
CA CYS A 537 -0.94 42.27 -36.06
C CYS A 537 -1.18 43.07 -34.77
N ALA A 538 -2.06 42.49 -33.96
CA ALA A 538 -2.54 42.96 -32.69
C ALA A 538 -2.02 42.03 -31.58
N GLN A 539 -1.40 42.62 -30.54
CA GLN A 539 -0.91 41.89 -29.39
C GLN A 539 -1.97 41.85 -28.29
N VAL A 540 -2.28 40.65 -27.80
CA VAL A 540 -3.30 40.42 -26.76
C VAL A 540 -2.73 39.52 -25.68
N VAL A 541 -3.07 39.82 -24.43
CA VAL A 541 -2.76 38.97 -23.27
C VAL A 541 -4.06 38.40 -22.73
N GLN A 542 -4.16 37.07 -22.68
CA GLN A 542 -5.33 36.37 -22.15
C GLN A 542 -5.03 35.81 -20.76
N GLN A 543 -6.03 35.82 -19.88
CA GLN A 543 -6.03 35.04 -18.64
C GLN A 543 -6.96 33.84 -18.81
N VAL A 544 -6.47 32.65 -18.48
CA VAL A 544 -7.22 31.39 -18.55
C VAL A 544 -6.98 30.57 -17.30
N GLN A 545 -8.01 29.90 -16.79
CA GLN A 545 -7.84 28.96 -15.68
C GLN A 545 -7.21 27.66 -16.17
N VAL A 546 -6.16 27.21 -15.48
CA VAL A 546 -5.41 26.01 -15.85
C VAL A 546 -5.37 25.02 -14.69
N GLY A 547 -5.84 23.81 -14.96
CA GLY A 547 -5.69 22.68 -14.06
C GLY A 547 -4.27 22.13 -14.09
N MET A 548 -3.59 22.12 -12.95
CA MET A 548 -2.22 21.65 -12.79
C MET A 548 -2.17 20.50 -11.78
N LYS A 549 -1.39 19.46 -12.10
CA LYS A 549 -1.07 18.36 -11.17
C LYS A 549 0.43 18.20 -11.04
N PHE A 550 0.97 18.34 -9.83
CA PHE A 550 2.42 18.31 -9.59
C PHE A 550 2.76 17.67 -8.25
N THR A 551 4.01 17.21 -8.10
CA THR A 551 4.53 16.71 -6.82
C THR A 551 5.44 17.75 -6.17
N SER A 552 5.21 18.08 -4.90
CA SER A 552 6.08 19.03 -4.19
C SER A 552 6.25 18.70 -2.71
N LEU A 553 7.31 19.24 -2.13
CA LEU A 553 7.56 19.22 -0.69
C LEU A 553 6.87 20.42 -0.04
N ILE A 554 6.34 20.25 1.15
CA ILE A 554 5.80 21.35 1.96
C ILE A 554 6.91 21.84 2.88
N GLY A 555 7.31 23.10 2.71
CA GLY A 555 8.31 23.73 3.57
C GLY A 555 7.89 23.76 5.04
N PRO A 556 8.81 24.03 5.98
CA PRO A 556 8.50 24.07 7.42
C PRO A 556 7.47 25.14 7.80
N LYS A 557 7.29 26.16 6.94
CA LYS A 557 6.29 27.22 7.08
C LYS A 557 5.02 27.01 6.26
N GLY A 558 4.85 25.82 5.66
CA GLY A 558 3.70 25.52 4.78
C GLY A 558 3.83 26.05 3.35
N GLU A 559 5.02 26.49 2.93
CA GLU A 559 5.28 27.03 1.58
C GLU A 559 5.28 25.90 0.52
N ILE A 560 4.61 26.15 -0.61
CA ILE A 560 4.67 25.27 -1.79
C ILE A 560 5.83 25.71 -2.70
N ILE A 561 6.74 24.79 -3.01
CA ILE A 561 7.79 25.03 -4.01
C ILE A 561 7.33 24.41 -5.34
N PHE A 562 6.84 25.24 -6.26
CA PHE A 562 6.49 24.78 -7.61
C PHE A 562 7.68 24.93 -8.56
N GLN A 563 7.93 23.88 -9.34
CA GLN A 563 8.92 23.84 -10.43
C GLN A 563 8.28 23.15 -11.64
N ARG A 564 8.67 23.53 -12.87
CA ARG A 564 8.17 22.89 -14.09
C ARG A 564 8.43 21.38 -14.07
N SER A 565 9.62 20.97 -13.65
CA SER A 565 10.02 19.56 -13.50
C SER A 565 9.14 18.74 -12.54
N SER A 566 8.38 19.40 -11.66
CA SER A 566 7.48 18.75 -10.70
C SER A 566 6.12 18.34 -11.29
N LEU A 567 5.79 18.77 -12.51
CA LEU A 567 4.53 18.44 -13.18
C LEU A 567 4.40 16.93 -13.42
N THR A 568 3.28 16.35 -12.99
CA THR A 568 2.97 14.92 -13.17
C THR A 568 2.10 14.66 -14.39
N SER A 569 1.40 15.68 -14.87
CA SER A 569 0.59 15.63 -16.09
C SER A 569 0.67 16.94 -16.83
N THR A 570 0.37 16.91 -18.13
CA THR A 570 0.25 18.12 -18.96
C THR A 570 -0.82 19.05 -18.39
N PRO A 571 -0.53 20.35 -18.17
CA PRO A 571 -1.51 21.34 -17.73
C PRO A 571 -2.68 21.44 -18.72
N THR A 572 -3.91 21.51 -18.20
CA THR A 572 -5.13 21.57 -19.03
C THR A 572 -5.81 22.93 -18.90
N PRO A 573 -5.73 23.80 -19.91
CA PRO A 573 -6.42 25.10 -19.91
C PRO A 573 -7.93 24.91 -20.13
N ASN A 574 -8.74 25.64 -19.37
CA ASN A 574 -10.19 25.68 -19.54
C ASN A 574 -10.57 26.86 -20.44
N GLU A 575 -10.71 26.61 -21.74
CA GLU A 575 -10.96 27.64 -22.76
C GLU A 575 -12.25 28.45 -22.51
N SER A 576 -13.23 27.92 -21.77
CA SER A 576 -14.45 28.67 -21.41
C SER A 576 -14.21 29.84 -20.45
N THR A 577 -13.07 29.82 -19.74
CA THR A 577 -12.67 30.87 -18.79
C THR A 577 -11.72 31.91 -19.38
N ALA A 578 -11.34 31.76 -20.65
CA ALA A 578 -10.39 32.65 -21.31
C ALA A 578 -10.97 34.07 -21.44
N LYS A 579 -10.29 35.05 -20.85
CA LYS A 579 -10.65 36.47 -20.93
C LYS A 579 -9.44 37.29 -21.37
N ASN A 580 -9.63 38.22 -22.30
CA ASN A 580 -8.59 39.19 -22.65
C ASN A 580 -8.42 40.20 -21.51
N LEU A 581 -7.18 40.46 -21.11
CA LEU A 581 -6.86 41.42 -20.06
C LEU A 581 -6.70 42.82 -20.64
N THR A 582 -7.15 43.81 -19.88
CA THR A 582 -7.00 45.24 -20.18
C THR A 582 -6.02 45.85 -19.17
N ARG A 583 -5.31 46.92 -19.56
CA ARG A 583 -4.36 47.62 -18.65
C ARG A 583 -5.08 48.27 -17.48
N ASP A 584 -6.26 48.86 -17.73
CA ASP A 584 -7.07 49.62 -16.76
C ASP A 584 -8.58 49.46 -17.06
N ASP A 585 -9.43 50.30 -16.45
CA ASP A 585 -10.87 50.49 -16.74
C ASP A 585 -11.16 50.97 -18.19
N SER A 586 -10.12 51.14 -19.01
CA SER A 586 -10.22 51.63 -20.39
C SER A 586 -10.89 50.66 -21.36
N GLU A 587 -11.23 49.43 -20.94
CA GLU A 587 -11.83 48.35 -21.75
C GLU A 587 -11.05 47.98 -23.03
N LEU A 588 -9.80 48.46 -23.19
CA LEU A 588 -8.93 48.19 -24.34
C LEU A 588 -7.98 47.03 -24.05
N ASP A 589 -8.02 46.00 -24.90
CA ASP A 589 -7.28 44.73 -24.75
C ASP A 589 -6.09 44.56 -25.72
N LEU A 590 -5.81 45.60 -26.52
CA LEU A 590 -4.72 45.63 -27.50
C LEU A 590 -3.51 46.38 -26.95
N PHE A 591 -2.37 45.70 -26.92
CA PHE A 591 -1.11 46.21 -26.37
C PHE A 591 -0.16 46.75 -27.45
N SER A 592 0.50 47.87 -27.15
CA SER A 592 1.46 48.55 -28.02
C SER A 592 2.92 48.25 -27.69
N TYR A 593 3.23 47.01 -27.28
CA TYR A 593 4.61 46.60 -26.94
C TYR A 593 5.52 46.61 -28.17
N ARG A 594 6.73 47.13 -28.02
CA ARG A 594 7.71 47.26 -29.10
C ARG A 594 8.80 46.21 -28.97
N ILE A 595 8.65 45.10 -29.68
CA ILE A 595 9.52 43.92 -29.48
C ILE A 595 10.57 43.75 -30.58
N GLN A 596 10.44 44.45 -31.71
CA GLN A 596 11.40 44.35 -32.83
C GLN A 596 12.87 44.55 -32.40
N PRO A 597 13.24 45.55 -31.55
CA PRO A 597 14.64 45.80 -31.22
C PRO A 597 15.36 44.64 -30.53
N HIS A 598 14.63 43.76 -29.84
CA HIS A 598 15.21 42.64 -29.11
C HIS A 598 15.65 41.52 -30.04
N PHE A 599 14.86 41.24 -31.08
CA PHE A 599 15.24 40.30 -32.14
C PHE A 599 16.40 40.86 -32.97
N ASP A 600 16.38 42.16 -33.27
CA ASP A 600 17.42 42.82 -34.05
C ASP A 600 18.81 42.76 -33.38
N LYS A 601 18.85 42.89 -32.05
CA LYS A 601 20.11 42.88 -31.28
C LYS A 601 20.58 41.47 -30.91
N ASN A 602 19.70 40.65 -30.37
CA ASN A 602 20.09 39.45 -29.62
C ASN A 602 20.00 38.14 -30.43
N VAL A 603 19.39 38.17 -31.62
CA VAL A 603 19.06 36.97 -32.41
C VAL A 603 19.89 36.87 -33.71
N THR A 604 21.00 37.59 -33.78
CA THR A 604 21.79 37.71 -35.02
C THR A 604 22.72 36.53 -35.28
N ASN A 605 22.38 35.72 -36.28
CA ASN A 605 23.34 34.87 -36.99
C ASN A 605 24.11 35.72 -38.02
N SER A 606 25.38 35.41 -38.26
CA SER A 606 26.33 36.20 -39.07
C SER A 606 26.23 36.03 -40.60
N ILE A 607 25.14 35.46 -41.13
CA ILE A 607 24.96 35.34 -42.59
C ILE A 607 24.41 36.68 -43.12
N SER A 608 25.27 37.49 -43.76
CA SER A 608 24.99 38.87 -44.19
C SER A 608 24.08 38.99 -45.42
N ASP A 609 23.81 37.90 -46.14
CA ASP A 609 23.26 37.93 -47.50
C ASP A 609 21.83 37.36 -47.61
N ASP A 610 21.12 37.13 -46.49
CA ASP A 610 19.73 36.64 -46.50
C ASP A 610 18.74 37.84 -46.56
N PRO A 611 17.77 37.86 -47.50
CA PRO A 611 16.76 38.93 -47.62
C PRO A 611 15.67 38.92 -46.54
N ALA A 612 15.81 38.07 -45.51
CA ALA A 612 14.96 38.03 -44.33
C ALA A 612 15.61 38.78 -43.14
N ASP A 613 14.79 39.43 -42.32
CA ASP A 613 15.21 40.06 -41.08
C ASP A 613 15.58 39.03 -40.00
N PRO A 614 16.18 39.44 -38.86
CA PRO A 614 16.58 38.51 -37.80
C PRO A 614 15.43 37.63 -37.28
N PHE A 615 14.20 38.12 -37.23
CA PHE A 615 13.02 37.37 -36.80
C PHE A 615 12.64 36.25 -37.78
N PHE A 616 12.50 36.56 -39.07
CA PHE A 616 12.19 35.55 -40.08
C PHE A 616 13.35 34.61 -40.33
N ARG A 617 14.58 35.10 -40.24
CA ARG A 617 15.76 34.22 -40.21
C ARG A 617 15.68 33.26 -39.04
N TYR A 618 15.19 33.68 -37.88
CA TYR A 618 14.97 32.76 -36.76
C TYR A 618 13.94 31.68 -37.10
N ILE A 619 12.84 32.02 -37.77
CA ILE A 619 11.79 31.06 -38.19
C ILE A 619 12.30 30.04 -39.21
N VAL A 620 13.07 30.49 -40.19
CA VAL A 620 13.44 29.68 -41.37
C VAL A 620 14.72 28.87 -41.13
N SER A 621 15.57 29.28 -40.19
CA SER A 621 16.82 28.57 -39.88
C SER A 621 16.63 27.39 -38.92
N GLY A 622 17.64 26.51 -38.82
CA GLY A 622 17.71 25.44 -37.82
C GLY A 622 16.99 24.13 -38.19
N THR A 623 17.12 23.12 -37.31
CA THR A 623 16.59 21.75 -37.52
C THR A 623 15.06 21.64 -37.47
N THR A 624 14.39 22.64 -36.87
CA THR A 624 12.93 22.76 -36.76
C THR A 624 12.38 23.92 -37.59
N GLY A 625 13.20 24.53 -38.45
CA GLY A 625 12.81 25.64 -39.31
C GLY A 625 11.79 25.23 -40.37
N VAL A 626 10.87 26.13 -40.70
CA VAL A 626 9.85 25.90 -41.74
C VAL A 626 10.41 26.31 -43.10
N SER A 627 10.17 25.49 -44.13
CA SER A 627 10.62 25.79 -45.50
C SER A 627 9.99 27.09 -46.01
N ARG A 628 10.80 27.91 -46.70
CA ARG A 628 10.35 29.17 -47.31
C ARG A 628 9.17 28.96 -48.25
N ASP A 629 9.23 27.89 -49.06
CA ASP A 629 8.18 27.56 -50.05
C ASP A 629 6.83 27.23 -49.39
N ASP A 630 6.85 26.64 -48.19
CA ASP A 630 5.63 26.28 -47.46
C ASP A 630 4.96 27.51 -46.87
N LEU A 631 5.76 28.44 -46.34
CA LEU A 631 5.29 29.73 -45.81
C LEU A 631 4.68 30.63 -46.88
N THR A 632 5.14 30.54 -48.13
CA THR A 632 4.58 31.33 -49.25
C THR A 632 3.24 30.78 -49.75
N LYS A 633 3.04 29.46 -49.67
CA LYS A 633 1.83 28.77 -50.18
C LYS A 633 0.65 28.89 -49.21
N ASN A 634 0.91 28.80 -47.90
CA ASN A 634 -0.14 28.76 -46.88
C ASN A 634 -0.07 30.00 -45.97
N PRO A 635 -0.93 31.02 -46.16
CA PRO A 635 -0.91 32.22 -45.32
C PRO A 635 -1.26 31.93 -43.85
N ASP A 636 -2.13 30.95 -43.59
CA ASP A 636 -2.50 30.57 -42.22
C ASP A 636 -1.31 29.92 -41.48
N GLN A 637 -0.53 29.09 -42.18
CA GLN A 637 0.68 28.49 -41.64
C GLN A 637 1.73 29.56 -41.28
N LEU A 638 1.84 30.62 -42.09
CA LEU A 638 2.70 31.76 -41.77
C LEU A 638 2.25 32.45 -40.47
N ILE A 639 0.96 32.73 -40.32
CA ILE A 639 0.40 33.34 -39.10
C ILE A 639 0.66 32.45 -37.88
N ASP A 640 0.43 31.14 -38.00
CA ASP A 640 0.66 30.19 -36.91
C ASP A 640 2.13 30.14 -36.47
N VAL A 641 3.06 30.15 -37.42
CA VAL A 641 4.50 30.10 -37.14
C VAL A 641 5.00 31.40 -36.51
N VAL A 642 4.55 32.55 -37.01
CA VAL A 642 4.83 33.87 -36.41
C VAL A 642 4.26 33.93 -34.99
N ASN A 643 3.00 33.57 -34.80
CA ASN A 643 2.34 33.54 -33.49
C ASN A 643 3.08 32.59 -32.53
N GLY A 644 3.50 31.42 -33.02
CA GLY A 644 4.28 30.47 -32.24
C GLY A 644 5.62 31.04 -31.73
N LEU A 645 6.36 31.76 -32.57
CA LEU A 645 7.60 32.41 -32.14
C LEU A 645 7.34 33.59 -31.20
N TYR A 646 6.34 34.42 -31.51
CA TYR A 646 5.90 35.52 -30.66
C TYR A 646 5.53 35.03 -29.27
N THR A 647 4.69 33.99 -29.17
CA THR A 647 4.25 33.40 -27.90
C THR A 647 5.43 32.87 -27.11
N LYS A 648 6.38 32.15 -27.75
CA LYS A 648 7.59 31.66 -27.07
C LYS A 648 8.42 32.79 -26.48
N PHE A 649 8.57 33.91 -27.20
CA PHE A 649 9.27 35.09 -26.70
C PHE A 649 8.49 35.74 -25.54
N MET A 650 7.20 36.03 -25.74
CA MET A 650 6.39 36.74 -24.75
C MET A 650 6.18 35.97 -23.46
N VAL A 651 6.13 34.63 -23.50
CA VAL A 651 6.09 33.81 -22.27
C VAL A 651 7.32 34.05 -21.40
N GLN A 652 8.51 34.23 -21.99
CA GLN A 652 9.74 34.54 -21.25
C GLN A 652 9.70 35.96 -20.68
N VAL A 653 9.21 36.93 -21.46
CA VAL A 653 9.02 38.30 -20.99
C VAL A 653 8.05 38.35 -19.80
N MET A 654 6.93 37.63 -19.89
CA MET A 654 5.91 37.56 -18.84
C MET A 654 6.36 36.81 -17.59
N ASP A 655 7.31 35.88 -17.71
CA ASP A 655 7.93 35.19 -16.57
C ASP A 655 9.02 36.03 -15.88
N SER A 656 9.52 37.08 -16.54
CA SER A 656 10.56 37.95 -16.02
C SER A 656 10.07 38.91 -14.91
N SER A 657 11.02 39.58 -14.25
CA SER A 657 10.74 40.61 -13.25
C SER A 657 10.08 41.88 -13.80
N ILE A 658 9.93 42.00 -15.12
CA ILE A 658 9.21 43.12 -15.76
C ILE A 658 7.71 42.97 -15.48
N PHE A 659 7.17 41.78 -15.72
CA PHE A 659 5.74 41.50 -15.56
C PHE A 659 5.43 40.99 -14.15
N ARG A 660 6.28 40.16 -13.53
CA ARG A 660 6.00 39.62 -12.19
C ARG A 660 6.25 40.67 -11.11
N THR A 661 5.20 41.05 -10.39
CA THR A 661 5.28 41.95 -9.22
C THR A 661 4.90 41.21 -7.93
N PRO A 662 5.62 41.42 -6.82
CA PRO A 662 5.30 40.75 -5.56
C PRO A 662 4.01 41.33 -4.96
N ILE A 663 3.17 40.46 -4.42
CA ILE A 663 1.96 40.88 -3.71
C ILE A 663 2.36 41.28 -2.29
N VAL A 664 2.25 42.58 -1.95
CA VAL A 664 2.58 43.09 -0.62
C VAL A 664 1.31 43.10 0.25
N ALA A 665 1.35 42.40 1.38
CA ALA A 665 0.20 42.19 2.27
C ALA A 665 -0.34 43.46 2.97
N SER A 666 0.39 44.59 2.96
CA SER A 666 0.08 45.76 3.78
C SER A 666 -0.96 46.74 3.19
N THR A 667 -1.38 46.57 1.92
CA THR A 667 -2.27 47.51 1.23
C THR A 667 -3.64 46.93 0.83
N GLN A 668 -3.94 45.67 1.14
CA GLN A 668 -5.14 45.01 0.62
C GLN A 668 -6.36 45.13 1.53
N THR A 669 -7.50 45.46 0.91
CA THR A 669 -8.82 45.41 1.56
C THR A 669 -9.29 43.95 1.66
N LYS A 670 -10.15 43.61 2.63
CA LYS A 670 -10.65 42.21 2.83
C LYS A 670 -11.21 41.56 1.55
N GLU A 671 -11.82 42.33 0.64
CA GLU A 671 -12.34 41.83 -0.65
C GLU A 671 -11.25 41.47 -1.68
N GLN A 672 -10.06 42.08 -1.61
CA GLN A 672 -8.93 41.72 -2.48
C GLN A 672 -8.27 40.41 -2.05
N ASN A 673 -8.18 40.16 -0.74
CA ASN A 673 -7.67 38.90 -0.19
C ASN A 673 -8.54 37.70 -0.59
N GLU A 674 -9.85 37.89 -0.74
CA GLU A 674 -10.79 36.81 -1.11
C GLU A 674 -10.71 36.47 -2.61
N LYS A 675 -10.35 37.43 -3.47
CA LYS A 675 -10.13 37.21 -4.91
C LYS A 675 -8.77 36.58 -5.25
N GLN A 676 -7.82 36.58 -4.31
CA GLN A 676 -6.44 36.10 -4.51
C GLN A 676 -6.17 34.73 -3.87
N SER A 677 -7.18 34.12 -3.24
CA SER A 677 -7.10 32.76 -2.76
C SER A 677 -7.39 31.77 -3.88
N VAL A 678 -6.58 30.73 -3.97
CA VAL A 678 -6.75 29.62 -4.91
C VAL A 678 -6.98 28.35 -4.12
N ASN A 679 -8.00 27.61 -4.53
CA ASN A 679 -8.35 26.34 -3.90
C ASN A 679 -7.69 25.18 -4.64
N GLY A 680 -7.20 24.20 -3.88
CA GLY A 680 -6.59 23.01 -4.41
C GLY A 680 -6.86 21.79 -3.53
N THR A 681 -6.39 20.64 -4.00
CA THR A 681 -6.46 19.38 -3.28
C THR A 681 -5.08 18.74 -3.18
N ILE A 682 -4.73 18.28 -1.99
CA ILE A 682 -3.55 17.46 -1.73
C ILE A 682 -4.01 16.02 -1.65
N SER A 683 -3.45 15.16 -2.49
CA SER A 683 -3.66 13.72 -2.42
C SER A 683 -2.48 13.07 -1.70
N ARG A 684 -2.79 12.30 -0.65
CA ARG A 684 -1.82 11.55 0.14
C ARG A 684 -2.21 10.09 0.21
N GLU A 685 -1.25 9.21 -0.03
CA GLU A 685 -1.43 7.79 0.26
C GLU A 685 -1.23 7.53 1.76
N GLU A 686 -2.26 6.97 2.38
CA GLU A 686 -2.25 6.55 3.78
C GLU A 686 -2.47 5.04 3.85
N SER A 687 -1.58 4.35 4.56
CA SER A 687 -1.79 2.96 4.91
C SER A 687 -2.93 2.86 5.93
N ARG A 688 -3.94 2.05 5.62
CA ARG A 688 -5.05 1.75 6.53
C ARG A 688 -5.13 0.26 6.80
N LEU A 689 -5.48 -0.08 8.04
CA LEU A 689 -5.71 -1.47 8.43
C LEU A 689 -7.13 -1.85 8.03
N ILE A 690 -7.28 -2.89 7.22
CA ILE A 690 -8.57 -3.42 6.79
C ILE A 690 -8.76 -4.85 7.29
N MET A 691 -10.01 -5.25 7.48
CA MET A 691 -10.36 -6.63 7.77
C MET A 691 -10.94 -7.30 6.52
N ASN A 692 -10.33 -8.41 6.11
CA ASN A 692 -10.71 -9.14 4.91
C ASN A 692 -12.06 -9.87 5.10
N TYR A 693 -12.98 -9.70 4.15
CA TYR A 693 -14.31 -10.29 4.21
C TYR A 693 -14.31 -11.82 4.20
N THR A 694 -13.57 -12.43 3.28
CA THR A 694 -13.53 -13.89 3.08
C THR A 694 -13.07 -14.66 4.32
N PRO A 695 -11.88 -14.39 4.91
CA PRO A 695 -11.45 -15.06 6.12
C PRO A 695 -12.34 -14.74 7.33
N LYS A 696 -12.89 -13.52 7.41
CA LYS A 696 -13.87 -13.17 8.46
C LYS A 696 -15.13 -14.04 8.37
N LEU A 697 -15.71 -14.22 7.18
CA LEU A 697 -16.89 -15.04 6.97
C LEU A 697 -16.61 -16.51 7.27
N LEU A 698 -15.50 -17.05 6.75
CA LEU A 698 -15.05 -18.41 7.04
C LEU A 698 -14.91 -18.64 8.55
N LEU A 699 -14.28 -17.70 9.26
CA LEU A 699 -14.09 -17.76 10.71
C LEU A 699 -15.43 -17.81 11.45
N GLN A 700 -16.41 -16.99 11.07
CA GLN A 700 -17.75 -17.01 11.65
C GLN A 700 -18.48 -18.33 11.41
N VAL A 701 -18.41 -18.87 10.18
CA VAL A 701 -19.04 -20.16 9.83
C VAL A 701 -18.40 -21.32 10.61
N LEU A 702 -17.07 -21.35 10.68
CA LEU A 702 -16.34 -22.40 11.42
C LEU A 702 -16.64 -22.34 12.93
N LEU A 703 -16.63 -21.14 13.53
CA LEU A 703 -16.99 -20.95 14.94
C LEU A 703 -18.45 -21.37 15.20
N GLY A 704 -19.37 -21.01 14.31
CA GLY A 704 -20.77 -21.41 14.38
C GLY A 704 -20.96 -22.93 14.31
N ALA A 705 -20.29 -23.58 13.36
CA ALA A 705 -20.30 -25.03 13.21
C ALA A 705 -19.71 -25.72 14.44
N MET A 706 -18.57 -25.26 14.97
CA MET A 706 -17.98 -25.78 16.20
C MET A 706 -18.94 -25.68 17.38
N MET A 707 -19.65 -24.55 17.56
CA MET A 707 -20.65 -24.42 18.63
C MET A 707 -21.78 -25.45 18.50
N ILE A 708 -22.34 -25.64 17.30
CA ILE A 708 -23.42 -26.61 17.07
C ILE A 708 -22.91 -28.04 17.32
N LEU A 709 -21.72 -28.37 16.84
CA LEU A 709 -21.11 -29.68 17.02
C LEU A 709 -20.75 -29.96 18.49
N GLY A 710 -20.17 -28.99 19.20
CA GLY A 710 -19.89 -29.11 20.63
C GLY A 710 -21.18 -29.25 21.45
N LEU A 711 -22.24 -28.52 21.11
CA LEU A 711 -23.54 -28.62 21.78
C LEU A 711 -24.18 -29.99 21.56
N THR A 712 -24.19 -30.49 20.33
CA THR A 712 -24.71 -31.83 20.02
C THR A 712 -23.91 -32.91 20.76
N ALA A 713 -22.58 -32.80 20.80
CA ALA A 713 -21.73 -33.73 21.53
C ALA A 713 -21.99 -33.71 23.04
N TYR A 714 -22.15 -32.51 23.63
CA TYR A 714 -22.45 -32.34 25.06
C TYR A 714 -23.81 -32.90 25.45
N ILE A 715 -24.83 -32.76 24.60
CA ILE A 715 -26.19 -33.28 24.85
C ILE A 715 -26.23 -34.80 24.70
N MET A 716 -25.50 -35.35 23.72
CA MET A 716 -25.52 -36.78 23.40
C MET A 716 -24.73 -37.66 24.38
N VAL A 717 -23.75 -37.12 25.10
CA VAL A 717 -22.92 -37.88 26.04
C VAL A 717 -23.21 -37.49 27.49
N ASP A 718 -23.68 -38.45 28.28
CA ASP A 718 -23.94 -38.25 29.70
C ASP A 718 -22.63 -38.16 30.50
N LEU A 719 -22.15 -36.93 30.68
CA LEU A 719 -20.96 -36.61 31.48
C LEU A 719 -21.25 -36.53 32.99
N LYS A 720 -22.51 -36.31 33.39
CA LYS A 720 -22.94 -36.14 34.78
C LYS A 720 -23.45 -37.47 35.35
N GLY A 721 -22.96 -37.88 36.51
CA GLY A 721 -23.47 -39.08 37.20
C GLY A 721 -22.84 -40.40 36.74
N THR A 722 -21.88 -40.37 35.81
CA THR A 722 -21.41 -41.59 35.13
C THR A 722 -20.33 -42.33 35.90
N LEU A 723 -19.45 -41.59 36.60
CA LEU A 723 -18.38 -42.18 37.40
C LEU A 723 -18.24 -41.46 38.76
N PRO A 724 -17.90 -42.18 39.84
CA PRO A 724 -17.58 -41.57 41.14
C PRO A 724 -16.26 -40.77 41.11
N ARG A 725 -15.42 -40.96 40.09
CA ARG A 725 -14.06 -40.42 39.99
C ARG A 725 -13.57 -40.29 38.55
N SER A 726 -12.40 -39.68 38.36
CA SER A 726 -11.75 -39.59 37.05
C SER A 726 -11.14 -40.92 36.61
N PRO A 727 -11.43 -41.43 35.40
CA PRO A 727 -10.93 -42.74 34.94
C PRO A 727 -9.46 -42.74 34.48
N HIS A 728 -8.71 -41.67 34.76
CA HIS A 728 -7.40 -41.41 34.12
C HIS A 728 -6.22 -42.05 34.87
N SER A 729 -6.42 -42.40 36.14
CA SER A 729 -5.42 -43.10 36.95
C SER A 729 -5.61 -44.61 36.83
N ILE A 730 -4.50 -45.36 36.76
CA ILE A 730 -4.52 -46.84 36.70
C ILE A 730 -5.29 -47.43 37.88
N ALA A 731 -5.08 -46.94 39.10
CA ALA A 731 -5.83 -47.41 40.27
C ALA A 731 -7.33 -47.10 40.17
N SER A 732 -7.68 -45.98 39.51
CA SER A 732 -9.07 -45.59 39.32
C SER A 732 -9.80 -46.49 38.32
N SER A 733 -9.14 -46.87 37.22
CA SER A 733 -9.68 -47.82 36.24
C SER A 733 -9.71 -49.24 36.79
N MET A 734 -8.63 -49.70 37.45
CA MET A 734 -8.54 -51.04 38.06
C MET A 734 -9.54 -51.23 39.20
N ALA A 735 -9.77 -50.23 40.05
CA ALA A 735 -10.77 -50.33 41.11
C ALA A 735 -12.22 -50.42 40.60
N LEU A 736 -12.49 -50.20 39.30
CA LEU A 736 -13.79 -50.54 38.71
C LEU A 736 -13.91 -52.03 38.37
N PHE A 737 -12.80 -52.76 38.28
CA PHE A 737 -12.73 -54.19 37.98
C PHE A 737 -12.37 -55.06 39.19
N ALA A 738 -11.85 -54.47 40.27
CA ALA A 738 -11.41 -55.22 41.46
C ALA A 738 -12.55 -56.01 42.10
N GLU A 739 -12.41 -57.30 42.39
CA GLU A 739 -13.51 -58.19 42.87
C GLU A 739 -14.64 -58.39 41.83
N SER A 740 -14.33 -58.40 40.52
CA SER A 740 -15.29 -58.75 39.45
C SER A 740 -15.25 -60.22 39.07
N GLU A 741 -16.39 -60.77 38.63
CA GLU A 741 -16.46 -62.12 38.05
C GLU A 741 -15.59 -62.22 36.80
N LEU A 742 -15.49 -61.12 36.04
CA LEU A 742 -14.56 -60.97 34.93
C LEU A 742 -13.11 -61.31 35.33
N CYS A 743 -12.58 -60.66 36.38
CA CYS A 743 -11.21 -60.87 36.84
C CYS A 743 -10.99 -62.22 37.53
N ALA A 744 -12.05 -62.79 38.14
CA ALA A 744 -11.96 -64.04 38.89
C ALA A 744 -12.01 -65.30 38.00
N SER A 745 -12.85 -65.31 36.95
CA SER A 745 -13.18 -66.56 36.24
C SER A 745 -13.09 -66.51 34.71
N HIS A 746 -13.17 -65.32 34.10
CA HIS A 746 -13.32 -65.18 32.64
C HIS A 746 -12.05 -64.71 31.91
N ILE A 747 -10.97 -64.39 32.63
CA ILE A 747 -9.68 -63.97 32.05
C ILE A 747 -8.69 -65.14 32.05
N PRO A 748 -8.23 -65.62 30.87
CA PRO A 748 -7.29 -66.74 30.78
C PRO A 748 -5.90 -66.40 31.33
N GLU A 749 -5.07 -67.42 31.52
CA GLU A 749 -3.64 -67.23 31.79
C GLU A 749 -2.98 -66.63 30.54
N ASP A 750 -2.06 -65.67 30.72
CA ASP A 750 -1.36 -64.90 29.68
C ASP A 750 -2.13 -63.72 29.02
N ALA A 751 -3.33 -63.39 29.50
CA ALA A 751 -4.12 -62.28 28.96
C ALA A 751 -3.41 -60.91 29.02
N GLU A 752 -2.44 -60.73 29.93
CA GLU A 752 -1.60 -59.53 30.09
C GLU A 752 -0.67 -59.24 28.88
N TRP A 753 -0.42 -60.24 28.02
CA TRP A 753 0.41 -60.13 26.82
C TRP A 753 -0.42 -60.10 25.53
N MET A 754 -1.73 -60.28 25.62
CA MET A 754 -2.62 -60.42 24.45
C MET A 754 -2.95 -59.08 23.82
N ASN A 755 -2.81 -58.99 22.50
CA ASN A 755 -3.13 -57.77 21.75
C ASN A 755 -4.65 -57.55 21.67
N LYS A 756 -5.08 -56.32 21.37
CA LYS A 756 -6.49 -55.92 21.28
C LYS A 756 -7.34 -56.91 20.49
N GLN A 757 -6.85 -57.44 19.36
CA GLN A 757 -7.58 -58.41 18.54
C GLN A 757 -7.75 -59.79 19.22
N GLN A 758 -6.76 -60.24 19.98
CA GLN A 758 -6.83 -61.50 20.72
C GLN A 758 -7.78 -61.38 21.91
N LEU A 759 -7.70 -60.26 22.62
CA LEU A 759 -8.57 -59.96 23.75
C LEU A 759 -10.03 -59.79 23.31
N ASP A 760 -10.26 -59.18 22.15
CA ASP A 760 -11.61 -59.07 21.58
C ASP A 760 -12.20 -60.43 21.18
N ARG A 761 -11.37 -61.39 20.73
CA ARG A 761 -11.81 -62.77 20.44
C ARG A 761 -12.20 -63.53 21.71
N ILE A 762 -11.46 -63.36 22.79
CA ILE A 762 -11.75 -64.03 24.07
C ILE A 762 -13.05 -63.52 24.68
N PHE A 763 -13.30 -62.23 24.55
CA PHE A 763 -14.52 -61.62 25.06
C PHE A 763 -15.72 -61.69 24.10
N GLN A 764 -15.62 -62.46 23.00
CA GLN A 764 -16.76 -62.67 22.10
C GLN A 764 -17.88 -63.40 22.83
N GLY A 765 -19.10 -62.85 22.74
CA GLY A 765 -20.28 -63.40 23.38
C GLY A 765 -20.55 -62.86 24.79
N TYR A 766 -19.58 -62.21 25.43
CA TYR A 766 -19.78 -61.52 26.71
C TYR A 766 -20.28 -60.09 26.51
N THR A 767 -21.15 -59.65 27.42
CA THR A 767 -21.61 -58.26 27.52
C THR A 767 -21.12 -57.65 28.80
N PHE A 768 -20.70 -56.38 28.76
CA PHE A 768 -20.16 -55.64 29.89
C PHE A 768 -21.03 -54.43 30.19
N ALA A 769 -21.23 -54.16 31.48
CA ALA A 769 -22.03 -53.03 31.95
C ALA A 769 -21.36 -52.36 33.16
N LEU A 770 -21.69 -51.08 33.39
CA LEU A 770 -21.22 -50.30 34.53
C LEU A 770 -22.38 -50.04 35.50
N GLY A 771 -22.28 -50.54 36.72
CA GLY A 771 -23.37 -50.45 37.70
C GLY A 771 -23.03 -51.02 39.07
N TRP A 772 -24.08 -51.30 39.86
CA TRP A 772 -24.00 -51.94 41.17
C TRP A 772 -24.27 -53.45 41.04
N TRP A 773 -23.38 -54.24 41.63
CA TRP A 773 -23.35 -55.70 41.59
C TRP A 773 -23.43 -56.28 43.00
N SER A 774 -24.13 -57.39 43.19
CA SER A 774 -24.21 -58.11 44.47
C SER A 774 -22.94 -58.93 44.70
N ARG A 775 -22.34 -58.83 45.90
CA ARG A 775 -21.22 -59.69 46.33
C ARG A 775 -21.64 -61.14 46.64
N SER A 776 -22.93 -61.44 46.68
CA SER A 776 -23.48 -62.71 47.18
C SER A 776 -23.92 -63.70 46.09
N ALA A 777 -23.88 -63.30 44.81
CA ALA A 777 -24.30 -64.15 43.70
C ALA A 777 -23.34 -65.32 43.42
N THR A 778 -22.08 -65.23 43.83
CA THR A 778 -21.08 -66.31 43.68
C THR A 778 -21.25 -67.48 44.66
N GLU A 779 -22.12 -67.36 45.66
CA GLU A 779 -22.43 -68.46 46.61
C GLU A 779 -23.89 -68.97 46.53
N ALA A 780 -24.72 -68.39 45.65
CA ALA A 780 -26.15 -68.68 45.59
C ALA A 780 -26.50 -70.07 45.00
N ASP A 781 -25.58 -70.70 44.26
CA ASP A 781 -25.77 -72.07 43.73
C ASP A 781 -25.64 -73.17 44.79
N SER A 782 -25.48 -72.82 46.08
CA SER A 782 -25.29 -73.79 47.18
C SER A 782 -26.18 -73.60 48.41
N ARG A 783 -27.14 -72.66 48.42
CA ARG A 783 -27.96 -72.38 49.61
C ARG A 783 -29.41 -72.83 49.49
N SER A 784 -29.86 -73.61 50.48
CA SER A 784 -31.23 -74.09 50.63
C SER A 784 -32.23 -72.96 50.93
N ILE A 785 -33.48 -73.14 50.48
CA ILE A 785 -34.59 -72.18 50.50
C ILE A 785 -34.90 -71.59 51.89
N ASP A 786 -34.52 -72.26 52.99
CA ASP A 786 -34.83 -71.80 54.36
C ASP A 786 -33.96 -70.63 54.88
N SER A 787 -32.89 -70.21 54.19
CA SER A 787 -32.05 -69.07 54.62
C SER A 787 -32.46 -67.70 54.06
N LEU A 788 -33.55 -67.62 53.30
CA LEU A 788 -33.98 -66.40 52.59
C LEU A 788 -34.72 -65.36 53.45
N LEU A 789 -34.99 -65.64 54.74
CA LEU A 789 -35.81 -64.77 55.59
C LEU A 789 -35.04 -63.85 56.55
N ASP A 790 -33.70 -63.92 56.63
CA ASP A 790 -32.90 -63.12 57.58
C ASP A 790 -31.60 -62.53 56.99
N ALA A 791 -31.60 -62.15 55.71
CA ALA A 791 -30.41 -61.54 55.09
C ALA A 791 -30.28 -60.03 55.46
N PRO A 792 -29.17 -59.59 56.09
CA PRO A 792 -28.87 -58.18 56.28
C PRO A 792 -28.49 -57.52 54.93
N VAL A 793 -28.57 -56.19 54.89
CA VAL A 793 -28.24 -55.29 53.78
C VAL A 793 -27.23 -55.89 52.78
N VAL A 794 -27.69 -56.15 51.55
CA VAL A 794 -26.88 -56.67 50.43
C VAL A 794 -25.61 -55.84 50.28
N ASP A 795 -24.46 -56.50 50.39
CA ASP A 795 -23.14 -55.92 50.17
C ASP A 795 -22.96 -55.70 48.65
N GLU A 796 -23.19 -54.47 48.20
CA GLU A 796 -23.20 -54.08 46.79
C GLU A 796 -21.88 -53.41 46.41
N ARG A 797 -21.31 -53.79 45.26
CA ARG A 797 -20.09 -53.23 44.70
C ARG A 797 -20.39 -52.39 43.44
N PHE A 798 -19.83 -51.19 43.35
CA PHE A 798 -19.90 -50.39 42.12
C PHE A 798 -18.71 -50.68 41.20
N GLY A 799 -18.97 -51.11 39.96
CA GLY A 799 -17.91 -51.48 39.03
C GLY A 799 -18.40 -51.92 37.65
N ILE A 800 -17.45 -52.38 36.83
CA ILE A 800 -17.68 -53.03 35.54
C ILE A 800 -17.59 -54.54 35.76
N ASP A 801 -18.59 -55.26 35.27
CA ASP A 801 -18.60 -56.73 35.28
C ASP A 801 -19.34 -57.30 34.06
N VAL A 802 -19.30 -58.63 33.93
CA VAL A 802 -19.99 -59.40 32.88
C VAL A 802 -21.49 -59.51 33.20
N GLY A 803 -22.33 -59.30 32.19
CA GLY A 803 -23.78 -59.42 32.29
C GLY A 803 -24.49 -58.09 32.55
N THR A 804 -25.62 -58.15 33.26
CA THR A 804 -26.46 -56.99 33.57
C THR A 804 -26.46 -56.71 35.08
N PRO A 805 -26.09 -55.49 35.53
CA PRO A 805 -26.04 -55.14 36.94
C PRO A 805 -27.45 -55.02 37.52
N GLU A 806 -27.57 -55.15 38.84
CA GLU A 806 -28.83 -54.95 39.57
C GLU A 806 -29.33 -53.50 39.46
N ARG A 807 -28.39 -52.56 39.41
CA ARG A 807 -28.67 -51.14 39.17
C ARG A 807 -27.63 -50.52 38.25
N LEU A 808 -28.11 -49.97 37.14
CA LEU A 808 -27.30 -49.26 36.17
C LEU A 808 -26.87 -47.87 36.69
N GLY A 809 -25.58 -47.54 36.51
CA GLY A 809 -25.03 -46.22 36.81
C GLY A 809 -24.81 -45.86 38.28
N PHE A 810 -24.12 -44.75 38.50
CA PHE A 810 -23.75 -44.25 39.83
C PHE A 810 -24.79 -43.26 40.37
N GLU A 811 -25.92 -43.75 40.89
CA GLU A 811 -26.87 -42.93 41.66
C GLU A 811 -26.70 -43.17 43.17
N ALA A 812 -26.33 -42.12 43.91
CA ALA A 812 -26.16 -42.18 45.36
C ALA A 812 -27.45 -42.67 46.04
N LYS A 813 -27.34 -43.61 46.99
CA LYS A 813 -28.44 -44.08 47.83
C LYS A 813 -29.08 -42.86 48.54
N GLY A 814 -30.27 -42.43 48.11
CA GLY A 814 -31.04 -41.40 48.83
C GLY A 814 -31.92 -40.45 48.02
N ASN A 815 -31.89 -40.41 46.68
CA ASN A 815 -32.70 -39.43 45.93
C ASN A 815 -33.76 -40.09 45.02
N ARG A 816 -34.77 -40.72 45.63
CA ARG A 816 -36.01 -41.10 44.92
C ARG A 816 -36.86 -39.83 44.73
N GLY A 817 -36.53 -39.02 43.73
CA GLY A 817 -37.21 -37.74 43.54
C GLY A 817 -36.82 -36.98 42.28
N GLY A 818 -37.28 -37.47 41.13
CA GLY A 818 -37.60 -36.65 39.96
C GLY A 818 -36.46 -36.16 39.06
N ARG A 819 -36.35 -36.75 37.85
CA ARG A 819 -36.40 -35.96 36.60
C ARG A 819 -36.64 -36.84 35.36
N LEU A 820 -37.65 -36.45 34.60
CA LEU A 820 -38.26 -37.12 33.45
C LEU A 820 -37.48 -36.91 32.13
N TRP A 821 -36.15 -36.82 32.17
CA TRP A 821 -35.32 -36.46 31.01
C TRP A 821 -34.42 -37.60 30.48
N GLY A 822 -34.73 -38.85 30.81
CA GLY A 822 -33.99 -40.03 30.32
C GLY A 822 -34.46 -40.62 28.99
N LYS A 823 -35.27 -39.90 28.19
CA LYS A 823 -35.93 -40.47 26.99
C LYS A 823 -35.24 -40.19 25.66
N TRP A 824 -34.14 -39.43 25.64
CA TRP A 824 -33.46 -39.06 24.38
C TRP A 824 -32.11 -39.78 24.15
N SER A 825 -31.64 -40.62 25.07
CA SER A 825 -30.40 -41.39 24.93
C SER A 825 -30.58 -42.79 24.30
N ALA A 826 -31.79 -43.11 23.82
CA ALA A 826 -32.14 -44.43 23.28
C ALA A 826 -32.42 -44.46 21.76
N LEU A 827 -31.91 -43.47 20.99
CA LEU A 827 -31.94 -43.46 19.52
C LEU A 827 -30.54 -43.29 18.95
#